data_AF-A0A5E4JA44-F1
#
_entry.id   AF-A0A5E4JA44-F1
#
_cell.length_a   1.000
_cell.length_b   1.000
_cell.length_c   1.000
_cell.angle_alpha   90.00
_cell.angle_beta   90.00
_cell.angle_gamma   90.00
#
_symmetry.space_group_name_H-M   'P 1'
#
loop_
_entity.id
_entity.type
_entity.pdbx_description
1 polymer ?
#
loop_
_entity_poly.entity_id
_entity_poly.type
_entity_poly.pdbx_seq_one_letter_code
_entity_poly.pdbx_strand_id
1 'polypeptide(L)'
;MAEETKRTMKFAKVHRAVYSFNVSRLFVPVRRFIKKSTELTPEMIREYITSLFTATVRKDTKAQARAKVIESKSPGMRNLILISLLILLAMFGYGAFVYIRIIGAPPTANVTNMTRLPPAPSVIAHLADSGFLDSGKSGTRWFATIDLEAEGLDDMNLSLTILQNPVPQDVYVLRVPNYQFASHYPEFYAKLKGSLAGKGIFISEITVDELLSMPKDKRIVLIVPSGNFPSALLGGESPPFDMKSFAQAGNILVYIGFKPSEGVLTRQSPAPQPVSADSLAKYGLLFSTETGQPQSFTFRNPLFSVKSGGLENSRATVRGQQGEYSVSWGGDGFVYFIATTVDFWWSFSGENSAVELADAVSSARWGVGLAKGTMRINATDGTVPNQRTVVFTGDYTSTEGSRLGRASGQLFIQAAKHDGNDSSFTGRLVSVPFGDRPNGILKHDEQFISSALTGEAMQVTYSLNEQTTALKQVFLSAIASNGTETLFTPITSAPISLKVTDAVYLFDNRLTADEYIVRITDDQRHLFAQSYLQMVSFRPESVISDFAHGLFIFNVVMQGEKDPYSAKLSRIVVSLDGQDRKELNLTKGQILYNATPTTSPGNHTFLFQFGDDMVPVVVQYIRPISIFEKPENLAAIAITVLLFGIGMMIARPETVSYSVDVPDFPPLQAIAIPVKRETVLDLFESVNRDLRWQQTPLSISDLKSGFKKILFRGRPIAIGDYNLETILDKLREEGYVDQAMEYYGLKRWERETRKSIHSLAMTRALRDTFVTEGIPFLPFGQRGDSDTVISYGGEKVYIHIYETDTVIKRAIESASVGRSIVVFENEIIMRDYLGRIHSSAEMNVVFKLLLDSGKISVTPVAKLMDVLNRRKLFRY
;
A
#
# COMPACT_ATOMS: atom_id res chain seq x y z
N MET A 1 68.06 -23.29 -5.97
CA MET A 1 67.97 -24.52 -5.16
C MET A 1 66.76 -25.27 -5.67
N ALA A 2 67.02 -26.38 -6.36
CA ALA A 2 66.00 -27.25 -6.93
C ALA A 2 65.75 -28.38 -5.94
N GLU A 3 64.49 -28.65 -5.60
CA GLU A 3 64.12 -29.85 -4.85
C GLU A 3 63.04 -30.60 -5.63
N GLU A 4 63.38 -31.85 -5.93
CA GLU A 4 62.82 -32.72 -6.94
C GLU A 4 61.89 -33.73 -6.23
N THR A 5 60.57 -33.56 -6.35
CA THR A 5 59.61 -34.50 -5.75
C THR A 5 59.11 -35.51 -6.79
N LYS A 6 59.70 -36.71 -6.74
CA LYS A 6 59.34 -37.91 -7.52
C LYS A 6 57.87 -38.31 -7.31
N ARG A 7 57.09 -38.31 -8.39
CA ARG A 7 55.77 -38.98 -8.48
C ARG A 7 55.95 -40.47 -8.79
N THR A 8 55.54 -41.33 -7.88
CA THR A 8 55.42 -42.78 -8.10
C THR A 8 54.06 -43.10 -8.73
N MET A 9 54.06 -43.50 -10.01
CA MET A 9 52.88 -44.06 -10.68
C MET A 9 52.63 -45.50 -10.20
N LYS A 10 51.46 -45.79 -9.63
CA LYS A 10 51.01 -47.15 -9.34
C LYS A 10 50.22 -47.67 -10.53
N PHE A 11 50.72 -48.72 -11.18
CA PHE A 11 50.01 -49.43 -12.25
C PHE A 11 48.88 -50.30 -11.67
N ALA A 12 47.68 -50.18 -12.24
CA ALA A 12 46.56 -51.04 -11.90
C ALA A 12 46.76 -52.44 -12.52
N LYS A 13 46.70 -53.49 -11.68
CA LYS A 13 46.71 -54.89 -12.13
C LYS A 13 45.39 -55.22 -12.81
N VAL A 14 45.43 -55.63 -14.07
CA VAL A 14 44.28 -56.17 -14.81
C VAL A 14 44.28 -57.69 -14.68
N HIS A 15 43.22 -58.25 -14.10
CA HIS A 15 43.01 -59.70 -14.07
C HIS A 15 42.12 -60.12 -15.25
N ARG A 16 42.52 -61.17 -15.96
CA ARG A 16 41.79 -61.76 -17.09
C ARG A 16 40.97 -62.94 -16.58
N ALA A 17 39.63 -62.83 -16.60
CA ALA A 17 38.74 -63.95 -16.31
C ALA A 17 38.43 -64.73 -17.61
N VAL A 18 38.56 -66.05 -17.55
CA VAL A 18 38.17 -66.99 -18.61
C VAL A 18 36.74 -67.46 -18.32
N TYR A 19 35.87 -67.48 -19.34
CA TYR A 19 34.47 -67.90 -19.21
C TYR A 19 34.23 -69.20 -19.99
N SER A 20 33.50 -70.13 -19.37
CA SER A 20 32.91 -71.29 -20.05
C SER A 20 31.39 -71.20 -19.97
N PHE A 21 30.71 -71.52 -21.06
CA PHE A 21 29.25 -71.44 -21.17
C PHE A 21 28.67 -72.84 -21.22
N ASN A 22 27.69 -73.13 -20.36
CA ASN A 22 26.88 -74.35 -20.45
C ASN A 22 25.43 -73.93 -20.68
N VAL A 23 24.86 -74.31 -21.82
CA VAL A 23 23.54 -73.87 -22.26
C VAL A 23 22.57 -75.05 -22.11
N SER A 24 21.66 -74.97 -21.15
CA SER A 24 20.49 -75.84 -21.08
C SER A 24 19.22 -75.00 -21.21
N ARG A 25 18.44 -75.25 -22.27
CA ARG A 25 17.11 -74.68 -22.48
C ARG A 25 16.07 -75.57 -21.79
N LEU A 26 15.26 -75.01 -20.91
CA LEU A 26 14.06 -75.66 -20.38
C LEU A 26 12.83 -74.82 -20.73
N PHE A 27 11.99 -75.35 -21.62
CA PHE A 27 10.65 -74.84 -21.90
C PHE A 27 9.68 -75.35 -20.84
N VAL A 28 8.90 -74.47 -20.21
CA VAL A 28 7.74 -74.84 -19.39
C VAL A 28 6.51 -74.10 -19.91
N PRO A 29 5.41 -74.80 -20.27
CA PRO A 29 4.20 -74.18 -20.79
C PRO A 29 3.28 -73.70 -19.66
N VAL A 30 2.86 -72.43 -19.69
CA VAL A 30 1.86 -71.88 -18.76
C VAL A 30 0.45 -72.15 -19.27
N ARG A 31 -0.33 -72.93 -18.51
CA ARG A 31 -1.76 -73.20 -18.75
C ARG A 31 -2.64 -72.02 -18.33
N ARG A 32 -3.67 -71.76 -19.13
CA ARG A 32 -4.71 -70.72 -18.98
C ARG A 32 -5.41 -70.75 -17.61
N PHE A 33 -5.59 -69.58 -16.99
CA PHE A 33 -6.44 -69.41 -15.81
C PHE A 33 -7.93 -69.33 -16.22
N ILE A 34 -8.73 -70.23 -15.65
CA ILE A 34 -10.19 -70.22 -15.70
C ILE A 34 -10.69 -69.42 -14.51
N LYS A 35 -11.57 -68.44 -14.77
CA LYS A 35 -12.26 -67.62 -13.77
C LYS A 35 -13.32 -68.48 -13.07
N LYS A 36 -13.21 -68.70 -11.75
CA LYS A 36 -14.31 -69.22 -10.92
C LYS A 36 -14.91 -68.05 -10.15
N SER A 37 -16.12 -67.64 -10.51
CA SER A 37 -16.99 -66.84 -9.67
C SER A 37 -17.59 -67.75 -8.61
N THR A 38 -17.39 -67.42 -7.34
CA THR A 38 -18.02 -68.12 -6.22
C THR A 38 -18.82 -67.07 -5.47
N GLU A 39 -20.15 -67.24 -5.42
CA GLU A 39 -21.05 -66.33 -4.73
C GLU A 39 -20.90 -66.53 -3.21
N LEU A 40 -20.79 -65.42 -2.47
CA LEU A 40 -20.67 -65.43 -1.02
C LEU A 40 -22.01 -65.82 -0.39
N THR A 41 -22.07 -66.99 0.23
CA THR A 41 -23.20 -67.36 1.10
C THR A 41 -22.99 -66.83 2.53
N PRO A 42 -24.07 -66.48 3.25
CA PRO A 42 -23.99 -65.98 4.62
C PRO A 42 -23.26 -66.92 5.60
N GLU A 43 -23.26 -68.24 5.36
CA GLU A 43 -22.51 -69.18 6.19
C GLU A 43 -20.99 -68.98 6.08
N MET A 44 -20.46 -68.66 4.89
CA MET A 44 -19.02 -68.41 4.70
C MET A 44 -18.54 -67.14 5.40
N ILE A 45 -19.40 -66.11 5.47
CA ILE A 45 -19.07 -64.87 6.20
C ILE A 45 -19.07 -65.14 7.71
N ARG A 46 -20.02 -65.95 8.20
CA ARG A 46 -20.08 -66.33 9.61
C ARG A 46 -18.86 -67.15 10.03
N GLU A 47 -18.45 -68.11 9.19
CA GLU A 47 -17.28 -68.97 9.43
C GLU A 47 -15.97 -68.16 9.41
N TYR A 48 -15.86 -67.20 8.49
CA TYR A 48 -14.72 -66.28 8.41
C TYR A 48 -14.62 -65.36 9.63
N ILE A 49 -15.74 -64.80 10.11
CA ILE A 49 -15.77 -63.95 11.31
C ILE A 49 -15.42 -64.76 12.56
N THR A 50 -15.92 -66.00 12.71
CA THR A 50 -15.52 -66.85 13.84
C THR A 50 -14.06 -67.27 13.79
N SER A 51 -13.47 -67.43 12.61
CA SER A 51 -12.06 -67.79 12.43
C SER A 51 -11.08 -66.69 12.87
N LEU A 52 -11.52 -65.42 12.92
CA LEU A 52 -10.70 -64.29 13.36
C LEU A 52 -10.57 -64.20 14.89
N PHE A 53 -11.44 -64.86 15.66
CA PHE A 53 -11.45 -64.79 17.13
C PHE A 53 -11.03 -66.09 17.83
N THR A 54 -10.79 -67.18 17.10
CA THR A 54 -10.24 -68.42 17.66
C THR A 54 -8.73 -68.52 17.42
N ALA A 55 -7.94 -68.36 18.49
CA ALA A 55 -6.50 -68.59 18.45
C ALA A 55 -6.19 -70.06 18.16
N THR A 56 -5.87 -70.37 16.90
CA THR A 56 -5.53 -71.73 16.49
C THR A 56 -4.06 -72.02 16.78
N VAL A 57 -3.87 -72.72 17.90
CA VAL A 57 -2.65 -73.40 18.31
C VAL A 57 -2.22 -74.38 17.22
N ARG A 58 -0.97 -74.24 16.77
CA ARG A 58 -0.29 -75.18 15.86
C ARG A 58 -0.31 -76.59 16.44
N LYS A 59 -0.72 -77.56 15.62
CA LYS A 59 -0.30 -78.95 15.81
C LYS A 59 0.60 -79.38 14.67
N ASP A 60 1.85 -79.60 15.05
CA ASP A 60 2.79 -80.51 14.42
C ASP A 60 2.13 -81.83 14.08
N THR A 61 2.37 -82.32 12.86
CA THR A 61 2.72 -83.73 12.57
C THR A 61 2.81 -83.91 11.06
N LYS A 62 4.01 -83.68 10.51
CA LYS A 62 4.60 -84.50 9.45
C LYS A 62 6.05 -84.07 9.21
N ALA A 63 6.83 -84.07 10.29
CA ALA A 63 8.23 -84.39 10.24
C ALA A 63 8.35 -85.88 10.57
N GLN A 64 8.60 -86.72 9.58
CA GLN A 64 9.32 -87.99 9.69
C GLN A 64 9.32 -88.69 8.34
N ALA A 65 10.35 -88.38 7.53
CA ALA A 65 11.05 -89.28 6.60
C ALA A 65 11.69 -88.47 5.46
N ARG A 66 12.71 -87.68 5.80
CA ARG A 66 13.95 -87.42 5.02
C ARG A 66 14.76 -86.34 5.71
N ALA A 67 15.07 -86.60 6.98
CA ALA A 67 16.25 -86.02 7.60
C ALA A 67 17.47 -86.75 7.05
N LYS A 68 18.31 -86.00 6.33
CA LYS A 68 19.78 -86.07 6.26
C LYS A 68 20.25 -85.69 4.86
N VAL A 69 20.42 -84.38 4.62
CA VAL A 69 21.68 -83.80 4.13
C VAL A 69 21.70 -82.32 4.56
N ILE A 70 22.51 -82.06 5.60
CA ILE A 70 23.23 -80.82 5.93
C ILE A 70 22.41 -79.61 6.43
N GLU A 71 22.45 -79.46 7.76
CA GLU A 71 22.38 -78.20 8.49
C GLU A 71 23.35 -77.16 7.91
N SER A 72 22.82 -76.02 7.49
CA SER A 72 23.49 -74.75 7.74
C SER A 72 22.46 -73.81 8.35
N LYS A 73 22.57 -73.59 9.66
CA LYS A 73 21.91 -72.44 10.31
C LYS A 73 22.50 -71.19 9.66
N SER A 74 21.82 -70.65 8.67
CA SER A 74 22.28 -69.43 8.03
C SER A 74 22.30 -68.31 9.09
N PRO A 75 23.44 -67.64 9.32
CA PRO A 75 23.53 -66.53 10.27
C PRO A 75 22.69 -65.31 9.83
N GLY A 76 22.08 -65.37 8.64
CA GLY A 76 21.24 -64.31 8.09
C GLY A 76 19.99 -64.00 8.91
N MET A 77 19.30 -65.02 9.45
CA MET A 77 17.99 -64.78 10.09
C MET A 77 18.11 -64.07 11.45
N ARG A 78 19.21 -64.32 12.19
CA ARG A 78 19.47 -63.65 13.47
C ARG A 78 19.87 -62.18 13.27
N ASN A 79 20.67 -61.90 12.24
CA ASN A 79 21.03 -60.53 11.87
C ASN A 79 19.80 -59.76 11.36
N LEU A 80 18.95 -60.39 10.54
CA LEU A 80 17.73 -59.76 10.02
C LEU A 80 16.77 -59.33 11.13
N ILE A 81 16.59 -60.17 12.16
CA ILE A 81 15.76 -59.83 13.33
C ILE A 81 16.36 -58.66 14.12
N LEU A 82 17.69 -58.66 14.33
CA LEU A 82 18.37 -57.61 15.08
C LEU A 82 18.31 -56.25 14.35
N ILE A 83 18.41 -56.27 13.02
CA ILE A 83 18.30 -55.09 12.16
C ILE A 83 16.86 -54.56 12.12
N SER A 84 15.88 -55.46 12.03
CA SER A 84 14.46 -55.10 12.09
C SER A 84 14.12 -54.42 13.41
N LEU A 85 14.67 -54.91 14.53
CA LEU A 85 14.51 -54.31 15.85
C LEU A 85 15.15 -52.92 15.94
N LEU A 86 16.36 -52.74 15.38
CA LEU A 86 17.06 -51.45 15.35
C LEU A 86 16.32 -50.39 14.52
N ILE A 87 15.79 -50.76 13.36
CA ILE A 87 14.98 -49.87 12.52
C ILE A 87 13.68 -49.48 13.25
N LEU A 88 13.03 -50.43 13.91
CA LEU A 88 11.80 -50.18 14.65
C LEU A 88 12.06 -49.26 15.86
N LEU A 89 13.19 -49.42 16.55
CA LEU A 89 13.61 -48.56 17.65
C LEU A 89 13.94 -47.13 17.17
N ALA A 90 14.60 -47.00 16.00
CA ALA A 90 14.88 -45.71 15.38
C ALA A 90 13.60 -44.99 14.94
N MET A 91 12.64 -45.71 14.34
CA MET A 91 11.33 -45.18 13.97
C MET A 91 10.52 -44.75 15.20
N PHE A 92 10.56 -45.53 16.28
CA PHE A 92 9.90 -45.20 17.53
C PHE A 92 10.52 -43.95 18.18
N GLY A 93 11.86 -43.85 18.20
CA GLY A 93 12.57 -42.66 18.69
C GLY A 93 12.23 -41.40 17.90
N TYR A 94 12.15 -41.50 16.56
CA TYR A 94 11.72 -40.38 15.71
C TYR A 94 10.26 -40.00 15.93
N GLY A 95 9.36 -40.99 16.06
CA GLY A 95 7.94 -40.74 16.36
C GLY A 95 7.74 -40.05 17.70
N ALA A 96 8.48 -40.45 18.74
CA ALA A 96 8.45 -39.81 20.05
C ALA A 96 8.96 -38.35 20.00
N PHE A 97 10.03 -38.09 19.23
CA PHE A 97 10.55 -36.73 19.03
C PHE A 97 9.55 -35.79 18.34
N VAL A 98 8.88 -36.27 17.27
CA VAL A 98 7.83 -35.51 16.58
C VAL A 98 6.63 -35.25 17.49
N TYR A 99 6.22 -36.25 18.27
CA TYR A 99 5.10 -36.13 19.21
C TYR A 99 5.34 -35.05 20.28
N ILE A 100 6.55 -34.98 20.86
CA ILE A 100 6.92 -33.96 21.85
C ILE A 100 6.90 -32.54 21.23
N ARG A 101 7.34 -32.38 19.98
CA ARG A 101 7.30 -31.09 19.27
C ARG A 101 5.87 -30.61 18.98
N ILE A 102 4.96 -31.53 18.65
CA ILE A 102 3.56 -31.20 18.33
C ILE A 102 2.78 -30.81 19.59
N ILE A 103 3.03 -31.48 20.72
CA ILE A 103 2.31 -31.21 21.98
C ILE A 103 2.90 -30.04 22.76
N GLY A 104 4.18 -29.71 22.55
CA GLY A 104 4.83 -28.54 23.17
C GLY A 104 4.44 -27.19 22.56
N ALA A 105 3.65 -27.16 21.47
CA ALA A 105 3.16 -25.91 20.90
C ALA A 105 1.99 -25.37 21.77
N PRO A 106 2.11 -24.18 22.37
CA PRO A 106 1.03 -23.64 23.20
C PRO A 106 -0.25 -23.47 22.35
N PRO A 107 -1.42 -23.89 22.85
CA PRO A 107 -2.67 -23.76 22.12
C PRO A 107 -2.98 -22.28 21.90
N THR A 108 -3.15 -21.89 20.64
CA THR A 108 -3.67 -20.56 20.27
C THR A 108 -5.15 -20.50 20.64
N ALA A 109 -5.43 -19.97 21.82
CA ALA A 109 -6.79 -19.73 22.28
C ALA A 109 -7.41 -18.60 21.44
N ASN A 110 -8.22 -18.97 20.45
CA ASN A 110 -9.11 -18.03 19.76
C ASN A 110 -10.30 -17.71 20.68
N VAL A 111 -10.10 -16.75 21.59
CA VAL A 111 -11.18 -16.18 22.39
C VAL A 111 -11.97 -15.22 21.49
N THR A 112 -13.21 -15.59 21.20
CA THR A 112 -14.20 -14.71 20.55
C THR A 112 -14.70 -13.69 21.57
N ASN A 113 -13.97 -12.59 21.72
CA ASN A 113 -14.43 -11.45 22.52
C ASN A 113 -15.58 -10.77 21.78
N MET A 114 -16.75 -10.67 22.43
CA MET A 114 -17.83 -9.80 21.97
C MET A 114 -17.30 -8.35 21.97
N THR A 115 -17.25 -7.74 20.80
CA THR A 115 -16.79 -6.37 20.57
C THR A 115 -17.69 -5.39 21.31
N ARG A 116 -17.25 -4.96 22.50
CA ARG A 116 -17.76 -3.75 23.13
C ARG A 116 -17.05 -2.58 22.44
N LEU A 117 -17.80 -1.64 21.89
CA LEU A 117 -17.19 -0.41 21.39
C LEU A 117 -16.37 0.24 22.53
N PRO A 118 -15.13 0.67 22.25
CA PRO A 118 -14.34 1.36 23.25
C PRO A 118 -15.06 2.63 23.72
N PRO A 119 -14.95 3.01 25.01
CA PRO A 119 -15.50 4.27 25.49
C PRO A 119 -14.83 5.44 24.78
N ALA A 120 -15.61 6.46 24.40
CA ALA A 120 -15.11 7.63 23.71
C ALA A 120 -14.07 8.39 24.57
N PRO A 121 -12.96 8.86 23.98
CA PRO A 121 -11.95 9.63 24.70
C PRO A 121 -12.50 10.91 25.34
N SER A 122 -11.93 11.33 26.47
CA SER A 122 -12.17 12.65 27.06
C SER A 122 -11.04 13.61 26.66
N VAL A 123 -11.36 14.83 26.21
CA VAL A 123 -10.38 15.83 25.77
C VAL A 123 -10.71 17.21 26.32
N ILE A 124 -9.82 17.73 27.16
CA ILE A 124 -9.83 19.10 27.66
C ILE A 124 -8.71 19.86 26.95
N ALA A 125 -9.08 21.00 26.36
CA ALA A 125 -8.15 21.84 25.61
C ALA A 125 -8.44 23.31 25.88
N HIS A 126 -7.40 24.05 26.26
CA HIS A 126 -7.44 25.48 26.52
C HIS A 126 -6.38 26.19 25.69
N LEU A 127 -6.79 27.18 24.90
CA LEU A 127 -5.84 28.01 24.17
C LEU A 127 -5.06 28.88 25.17
N ALA A 128 -3.75 28.69 25.24
CA ALA A 128 -2.85 29.42 26.13
C ALA A 128 -2.25 30.66 25.44
N ASP A 129 -1.84 30.53 24.17
CA ASP A 129 -1.20 31.59 23.39
C ASP A 129 -1.40 31.35 21.89
N SER A 130 -1.27 32.39 21.08
CA SER A 130 -1.36 32.31 19.62
C SER A 130 -0.74 33.54 18.97
N GLY A 131 -0.20 33.38 17.76
CA GLY A 131 0.39 34.52 17.06
C GLY A 131 0.96 34.19 15.68
N PHE A 132 1.67 35.17 15.14
CA PHE A 132 2.34 35.14 13.85
C PHE A 132 3.83 34.94 14.03
N LEU A 133 4.47 34.15 13.19
CA LEU A 133 5.90 33.95 13.18
C LEU A 133 6.47 34.38 11.83
N ASP A 134 7.56 35.14 11.89
CA ASP A 134 8.39 35.37 10.71
C ASP A 134 9.02 34.05 10.27
N SER A 135 8.99 33.75 8.97
CA SER A 135 9.48 32.51 8.40
C SER A 135 10.42 32.83 7.23
N GLY A 136 11.73 32.65 7.42
CA GLY A 136 12.73 32.79 6.36
C GLY A 136 12.71 34.13 5.60
N LYS A 137 12.85 34.09 4.26
CA LYS A 137 13.08 35.29 3.42
C LYS A 137 11.85 36.16 3.12
N SER A 138 10.63 35.70 3.41
CA SER A 138 9.39 36.50 3.26
C SER A 138 8.11 35.83 3.77
N GLY A 139 8.22 34.66 4.40
CA GLY A 139 7.11 33.83 4.82
C GLY A 139 6.45 34.30 6.13
N THR A 140 5.22 33.86 6.36
CA THR A 140 4.51 34.02 7.63
C THR A 140 3.89 32.70 8.02
N ARG A 141 4.16 32.26 9.24
CA ARG A 141 3.50 31.11 9.86
C ARG A 141 2.61 31.57 11.01
N TRP A 142 1.69 30.71 11.40
CA TRP A 142 0.90 30.88 12.61
C TRP A 142 1.19 29.74 13.57
N PHE A 143 0.98 30.01 14.85
CA PHE A 143 1.00 28.98 15.87
C PHE A 143 -0.17 29.13 16.83
N ALA A 144 -0.58 28.02 17.42
CA ALA A 144 -1.49 27.99 18.56
C ALA A 144 -0.86 27.13 19.66
N THR A 145 -0.69 27.71 20.84
CA THR A 145 -0.24 27.02 22.03
C THR A 145 -1.45 26.61 22.85
N ILE A 146 -1.59 25.33 23.14
CA ILE A 146 -2.76 24.77 23.82
C ILE A 146 -2.28 23.98 25.05
N ASP A 147 -2.94 24.19 26.17
CA ASP A 147 -2.86 23.33 27.35
C ASP A 147 -3.86 22.18 27.16
N LEU A 148 -3.33 20.96 27.06
CA LEU A 148 -4.06 19.75 26.67
C LEU A 148 -4.04 18.72 27.80
N GLU A 149 -5.20 18.17 28.09
CA GLU A 149 -5.37 17.04 29.00
C GLU A 149 -6.36 16.06 28.36
N ALA A 150 -5.99 14.79 28.22
CA ALA A 150 -6.86 13.81 27.60
C ALA A 150 -6.71 12.42 28.22
N GLU A 151 -7.82 11.67 28.26
CA GLU A 151 -7.90 10.33 28.84
C GLU A 151 -8.63 9.36 27.91
N GLY A 152 -8.22 8.10 27.95
CA GLY A 152 -8.85 7.02 27.20
C GLY A 152 -8.66 7.16 25.69
N LEU A 153 -7.45 7.45 25.23
CA LEU A 153 -7.08 7.54 23.82
C LEU A 153 -5.76 6.82 23.54
N ASP A 154 -5.53 6.40 22.30
CA ASP A 154 -4.23 5.89 21.84
C ASP A 154 -3.47 6.97 21.06
N ASP A 155 -4.19 7.77 20.26
CA ASP A 155 -3.61 8.91 19.56
C ASP A 155 -4.55 10.10 19.46
N MET A 156 -3.94 11.27 19.28
CA MET A 156 -4.62 12.54 19.11
C MET A 156 -3.96 13.33 17.97
N ASN A 157 -4.79 13.89 17.09
CA ASN A 157 -4.36 14.74 16.00
C ASN A 157 -4.93 16.14 16.17
N LEU A 158 -4.06 17.15 16.18
CA LEU A 158 -4.40 18.55 16.24
C LEU A 158 -4.18 19.16 14.88
N SER A 159 -5.18 19.83 14.33
CA SER A 159 -5.07 20.51 13.05
C SER A 159 -5.45 21.98 13.19
N LEU A 160 -4.46 22.86 13.00
CA LEU A 160 -4.67 24.31 12.96
C LEU A 160 -4.88 24.73 11.50
N THR A 161 -6.03 25.29 11.19
CA THR A 161 -6.34 25.87 9.87
C THR A 161 -6.51 27.37 10.02
N ILE A 162 -5.77 28.14 9.23
CA ILE A 162 -5.84 29.60 9.21
C ILE A 162 -6.79 30.00 8.12
N LEU A 163 -7.80 30.77 8.49
CA LEU A 163 -8.81 31.27 7.58
C LEU A 163 -8.62 32.77 7.45
N GLN A 164 -8.92 33.29 6.26
CA GLN A 164 -8.92 34.73 6.04
C GLN A 164 -9.93 35.45 6.95
N ASN A 165 -11.02 34.76 7.30
CA ASN A 165 -12.09 35.27 8.14
C ASN A 165 -12.65 34.18 9.06
N PRO A 166 -13.19 34.53 10.24
CA PRO A 166 -13.77 33.57 11.15
C PRO A 166 -15.01 32.93 10.54
N VAL A 167 -15.09 31.60 10.64
CA VAL A 167 -16.30 30.86 10.26
C VAL A 167 -17.42 31.23 11.22
N PRO A 168 -18.60 31.58 10.72
CA PRO A 168 -19.76 31.79 11.56
C PRO A 168 -20.05 30.56 12.43
N GLN A 169 -20.27 30.76 13.73
CA GLN A 169 -20.61 29.67 14.65
C GLN A 169 -22.11 29.38 14.70
N ASP A 170 -22.94 30.35 14.32
CA ASP A 170 -24.38 30.20 14.28
C ASP A 170 -24.79 29.41 13.04
N VAL A 171 -25.25 28.18 13.24
CA VAL A 171 -25.70 27.29 12.17
C VAL A 171 -27.22 27.24 12.16
N TYR A 172 -27.81 27.45 10.99
CA TYR A 172 -29.24 27.37 10.78
C TYR A 172 -29.58 26.40 9.66
N VAL A 173 -30.68 25.66 9.82
CA VAL A 173 -31.26 24.86 8.73
C VAL A 173 -32.48 25.59 8.19
N LEU A 174 -32.49 25.85 6.90
CA LEU A 174 -33.63 26.50 6.25
C LEU A 174 -34.79 25.51 6.14
N ARG A 175 -35.86 25.77 6.89
CA ARG A 175 -37.13 25.06 6.79
C ARG A 175 -37.98 25.73 5.72
N VAL A 176 -38.39 24.95 4.72
CA VAL A 176 -39.18 25.47 3.61
C VAL A 176 -40.52 24.70 3.51
N PRO A 177 -41.68 25.39 3.63
CA PRO A 177 -43.00 24.75 3.66
C PRO A 177 -43.41 24.27 2.26
N ASN A 178 -43.93 23.04 2.12
CA ASN A 178 -44.33 22.34 0.87
C ASN A 178 -43.25 21.53 0.14
N TYR A 179 -42.10 21.29 0.76
CA TYR A 179 -40.97 20.63 0.13
C TYR A 179 -41.12 19.14 0.43
N GLN A 180 -41.35 18.32 -0.61
CA GLN A 180 -41.42 16.87 -0.47
C GLN A 180 -40.15 16.41 0.26
N PHE A 181 -40.32 16.05 1.53
CA PHE A 181 -39.20 15.67 2.37
C PHE A 181 -38.45 14.54 1.69
N ALA A 182 -37.12 14.65 1.70
CA ALA A 182 -36.31 13.44 1.76
C ALA A 182 -36.96 12.55 2.83
N SER A 183 -37.24 11.28 2.53
CA SER A 183 -38.05 10.41 3.41
C SER A 183 -37.46 10.35 4.83
N HIS A 184 -36.18 10.69 4.98
CA HIS A 184 -35.39 10.67 6.20
C HIS A 184 -35.01 12.06 6.75
N TYR A 185 -35.67 13.16 6.34
CA TYR A 185 -35.30 14.51 6.84
C TYR A 185 -35.35 14.65 8.38
N PRO A 186 -36.39 14.17 9.10
CA PRO A 186 -36.42 14.27 10.56
C PRO A 186 -35.23 13.56 11.22
N GLU A 187 -34.85 12.40 10.71
CA GLU A 187 -33.69 11.62 11.17
C GLU A 187 -32.38 12.35 10.88
N PHE A 188 -32.23 12.88 9.67
CA PHE A 188 -31.11 13.71 9.27
C PHE A 188 -30.95 14.93 10.20
N TYR A 189 -32.01 15.70 10.44
CA TYR A 189 -31.95 16.88 11.29
C TYR A 189 -31.63 16.52 12.75
N ALA A 190 -32.29 15.50 13.31
CA ALA A 190 -32.04 15.04 14.67
C ALA A 190 -30.59 14.59 14.85
N LYS A 191 -30.05 13.84 13.88
CA LYS A 191 -28.67 13.38 13.90
C LYS A 191 -27.68 14.52 13.70
N LEU A 192 -27.96 15.47 12.80
CA LEU A 192 -27.11 16.64 12.52
C LEU A 192 -27.02 17.51 13.78
N LYS A 193 -28.17 17.76 14.41
CA LYS A 193 -28.28 18.47 15.69
C LYS A 193 -27.51 17.79 16.80
N GLY A 194 -27.66 16.47 16.98
CA GLY A 194 -26.89 15.71 17.96
C GLY A 194 -25.38 15.75 17.70
N SER A 195 -24.98 15.62 16.44
CA SER A 195 -23.57 15.56 16.02
C SER A 195 -22.86 16.90 16.15
N LEU A 196 -23.55 18.01 15.81
CA LEU A 196 -23.03 19.37 15.99
C LEU A 196 -23.05 19.80 17.47
N ALA A 197 -24.10 19.46 18.22
CA ALA A 197 -24.16 19.74 19.66
C ALA A 197 -23.04 19.01 20.42
N GLY A 198 -22.72 17.77 20.05
CA GLY A 198 -21.57 17.03 20.58
C GLY A 198 -20.21 17.71 20.30
N LYS A 199 -20.17 18.65 19.34
CA LYS A 199 -19.00 19.46 18.99
C LYS A 199 -19.09 20.90 19.48
N GLY A 200 -20.11 21.23 20.29
CA GLY A 200 -20.34 22.58 20.82
C GLY A 200 -20.93 23.58 19.81
N ILE A 201 -21.45 23.12 18.67
CA ILE A 201 -22.08 23.96 17.65
C ILE A 201 -23.60 23.85 17.78
N PHE A 202 -24.27 24.97 18.03
CA PHE A 202 -25.73 25.00 18.13
C PHE A 202 -26.36 25.16 16.76
N ILE A 203 -27.40 24.36 16.50
CA ILE A 203 -28.17 24.42 15.27
C ILE A 203 -29.66 24.64 15.55
N SER A 204 -30.26 25.56 14.80
CA SER A 204 -31.70 25.87 14.86
C SER A 204 -32.31 25.81 13.47
N GLU A 205 -33.60 25.51 13.37
CA GLU A 205 -34.33 25.70 12.11
C GLU A 205 -34.78 27.16 11.99
N ILE A 206 -34.77 27.69 10.76
CA ILE A 206 -35.33 29.02 10.46
C ILE A 206 -36.15 28.96 9.17
N THR A 207 -37.17 29.80 9.08
CA THR A 207 -37.93 30.06 7.87
C THR A 207 -37.25 31.14 7.03
N VAL A 208 -37.68 31.29 5.77
CA VAL A 208 -37.18 32.37 4.88
C VAL A 208 -37.51 33.75 5.45
N ASP A 209 -38.66 33.91 6.11
CA ASP A 209 -39.07 35.21 6.69
C ASP A 209 -38.23 35.55 7.92
N GLU A 210 -37.90 34.56 8.75
CA GLU A 210 -36.97 34.73 9.88
C GLU A 210 -35.56 35.09 9.38
N LEU A 211 -35.07 34.40 8.35
CA LEU A 211 -33.78 34.71 7.71
C LEU A 211 -33.74 36.16 7.20
N LEU A 212 -34.82 36.64 6.56
CA LEU A 212 -34.93 38.01 6.07
C LEU A 212 -35.01 39.05 7.18
N SER A 213 -35.51 38.66 8.36
CA SER A 213 -35.57 39.51 9.55
C SER A 213 -34.27 39.58 10.35
N MET A 214 -33.28 38.73 10.02
CA MET A 214 -32.00 38.71 10.74
C MET A 214 -31.21 40.01 10.52
N PRO A 215 -30.46 40.47 11.54
CA PRO A 215 -29.53 41.59 11.39
C PRO A 215 -28.51 41.32 10.27
N LYS A 216 -28.29 42.29 9.38
CA LYS A 216 -27.41 42.11 8.20
C LYS A 216 -25.93 41.94 8.53
N ASP A 217 -25.53 42.38 9.72
CA ASP A 217 -24.19 42.24 10.29
C ASP A 217 -23.96 40.86 10.91
N LYS A 218 -25.03 40.10 11.17
CA LYS A 218 -24.94 38.75 11.70
C LYS A 218 -24.40 37.81 10.62
N ARG A 219 -23.26 37.17 10.90
CA ARG A 219 -22.68 36.14 10.04
C ARG A 219 -23.19 34.77 10.48
N ILE A 220 -23.69 33.96 9.55
CA ILE A 220 -24.28 32.65 9.83
C ILE A 220 -23.85 31.58 8.81
N VAL A 221 -23.99 30.31 9.18
CA VAL A 221 -24.01 29.17 8.24
C VAL A 221 -25.46 28.75 8.01
N LEU A 222 -25.94 28.87 6.79
CA LEU A 222 -27.28 28.47 6.39
C LEU A 222 -27.24 27.17 5.58
N ILE A 223 -27.77 26.09 6.14
CA ILE A 223 -27.86 24.78 5.48
C ILE A 223 -29.24 24.66 4.82
N VAL A 224 -29.27 24.31 3.55
CA VAL A 224 -30.48 24.20 2.72
C VAL A 224 -30.56 22.78 2.14
N PRO A 225 -31.08 21.81 2.92
CA PRO A 225 -31.19 20.41 2.52
C PRO A 225 -32.53 20.13 1.80
N SER A 226 -32.96 21.05 0.94
CA SER A 226 -34.31 21.10 0.40
C SER A 226 -34.53 20.22 -0.83
N GLY A 227 -33.49 19.54 -1.33
CA GLY A 227 -33.55 18.74 -2.54
C GLY A 227 -33.61 19.57 -3.83
N ASN A 228 -34.48 20.58 -3.93
CA ASN A 228 -34.43 21.55 -5.03
C ASN A 228 -34.17 22.97 -4.49
N PHE A 229 -33.57 23.81 -5.31
CA PHE A 229 -33.08 25.12 -4.90
C PHE A 229 -34.24 26.09 -4.61
N PRO A 230 -34.30 26.77 -3.44
CA PRO A 230 -35.37 27.73 -3.18
C PRO A 230 -35.26 28.98 -4.05
N SER A 231 -36.34 29.35 -4.75
CA SER A 231 -36.41 30.55 -5.58
C SER A 231 -36.25 31.86 -4.80
N ALA A 232 -36.60 31.84 -3.51
CA ALA A 232 -36.32 32.93 -2.57
C ALA A 232 -34.83 33.33 -2.60
N LEU A 233 -33.91 32.35 -2.68
CA LEU A 233 -32.47 32.60 -2.68
C LEU A 233 -31.96 33.22 -4.00
N LEU A 234 -32.77 33.17 -5.06
CA LEU A 234 -32.49 33.78 -6.36
C LEU A 234 -33.12 35.17 -6.50
N GLY A 235 -33.73 35.73 -5.45
CA GLY A 235 -34.43 37.02 -5.49
C GLY A 235 -35.70 37.01 -6.35
N GLY A 236 -36.28 35.83 -6.60
CA GLY A 236 -37.52 35.67 -7.38
C GLY A 236 -38.80 35.93 -6.59
N GLU A 237 -38.70 36.12 -5.28
CA GLU A 237 -39.83 36.33 -4.37
C GLU A 237 -39.75 37.69 -3.69
N SER A 238 -40.88 38.20 -3.18
CA SER A 238 -40.94 39.42 -2.37
C SER A 238 -41.13 39.04 -0.90
N PRO A 239 -40.24 39.45 0.03
CA PRO A 239 -39.08 40.34 -0.17
C PRO A 239 -37.91 39.66 -0.92
N PRO A 240 -37.16 40.40 -1.75
CA PRO A 240 -36.04 39.82 -2.49
C PRO A 240 -34.89 39.46 -1.54
N PHE A 241 -34.50 38.19 -1.55
CA PHE A 241 -33.25 37.72 -0.95
C PHE A 241 -32.24 37.45 -2.06
N ASP A 242 -31.04 38.04 -1.97
CA ASP A 242 -29.98 37.81 -2.94
C ASP A 242 -28.85 36.98 -2.32
N MET A 243 -28.73 35.72 -2.76
CA MET A 243 -27.66 34.82 -2.31
C MET A 243 -26.26 35.41 -2.49
N LYS A 244 -26.02 36.17 -3.56
CA LYS A 244 -24.72 36.80 -3.80
C LYS A 244 -24.41 37.82 -2.71
N SER A 245 -25.33 38.74 -2.45
CA SER A 245 -25.21 39.73 -1.37
C SER A 245 -25.06 39.06 0.00
N PHE A 246 -25.79 37.96 0.25
CA PHE A 246 -25.68 37.17 1.47
C PHE A 246 -24.27 36.60 1.68
N ALA A 247 -23.69 35.98 0.65
CA ALA A 247 -22.32 35.46 0.70
C ALA A 247 -21.28 36.59 0.82
N GLN A 248 -21.45 37.71 0.11
CA GLN A 248 -20.55 38.86 0.19
C GLN A 248 -20.51 39.49 1.60
N ALA A 249 -21.58 39.39 2.37
CA ALA A 249 -21.65 39.83 3.77
C ALA A 249 -20.88 38.93 4.76
N GLY A 250 -20.28 37.82 4.30
CA GLY A 250 -19.54 36.89 5.16
C GLY A 250 -20.35 35.69 5.63
N ASN A 251 -21.56 35.48 5.10
CA ASN A 251 -22.36 34.30 5.40
C ASN A 251 -21.96 33.11 4.53
N ILE A 252 -22.22 31.91 5.04
CA ILE A 252 -21.98 30.65 4.32
C ILE A 252 -23.34 30.04 4.00
N LEU A 253 -23.60 29.73 2.73
CA LEU A 253 -24.79 28.99 2.31
C LEU A 253 -24.37 27.58 1.87
N VAL A 254 -24.89 26.54 2.50
CA VAL A 254 -24.65 25.15 2.12
C VAL A 254 -25.91 24.60 1.46
N TYR A 255 -25.88 24.40 0.15
CA TYR A 255 -27.02 23.83 -0.59
C TYR A 255 -26.78 22.35 -0.88
N ILE A 256 -27.75 21.50 -0.53
CA ILE A 256 -27.75 20.07 -0.80
C ILE A 256 -29.00 19.74 -1.64
N GLY A 257 -28.80 19.42 -2.92
CA GLY A 257 -29.92 19.04 -3.77
C GLY A 257 -29.56 18.73 -5.22
N PHE A 258 -30.58 18.75 -6.08
CA PHE A 258 -30.57 18.70 -7.53
C PHE A 258 -30.01 20.00 -8.13
N LYS A 259 -29.74 19.95 -9.42
CA LYS A 259 -29.23 21.09 -10.19
C LYS A 259 -30.26 22.24 -10.18
N PRO A 260 -29.89 23.48 -9.81
CA PRO A 260 -30.84 24.60 -9.77
C PRO A 260 -31.58 24.87 -11.09
N SER A 261 -31.01 24.48 -12.24
CA SER A 261 -31.67 24.62 -13.54
C SER A 261 -32.76 23.57 -13.82
N GLU A 262 -32.76 22.44 -13.12
CA GLU A 262 -33.77 21.39 -13.28
C GLU A 262 -35.09 21.75 -12.59
N GLY A 263 -35.04 22.68 -11.63
CA GLY A 263 -36.20 23.28 -11.02
C GLY A 263 -35.87 24.00 -9.73
N VAL A 264 -36.57 25.09 -9.46
CA VAL A 264 -36.56 25.78 -8.17
C VAL A 264 -37.91 25.67 -7.50
N LEU A 265 -37.89 25.74 -6.18
CA LEU A 265 -39.11 25.70 -5.39
C LEU A 265 -39.56 27.11 -5.03
N THR A 266 -40.85 27.38 -5.21
CA THR A 266 -41.49 28.66 -4.93
C THR A 266 -42.49 28.48 -3.80
N ARG A 267 -42.71 29.52 -2.97
CA ARG A 267 -43.69 29.47 -1.88
C ARG A 267 -45.10 29.09 -2.34
N GLN A 268 -45.43 29.43 -3.59
CA GLN A 268 -46.77 29.28 -4.16
C GLN A 268 -47.01 27.93 -4.84
N SER A 269 -45.95 27.18 -5.19
CA SER A 269 -46.05 25.90 -5.92
C SER A 269 -45.28 24.79 -5.20
N PRO A 270 -45.93 23.67 -4.84
CA PRO A 270 -45.25 22.51 -4.26
C PRO A 270 -44.37 21.75 -5.27
N ALA A 271 -44.59 21.93 -6.58
CA ALA A 271 -43.77 21.34 -7.63
C ALA A 271 -42.60 22.28 -8.01
N PRO A 272 -41.39 21.74 -8.27
CA PRO A 272 -40.28 22.52 -8.83
C PRO A 272 -40.66 23.16 -10.16
N GLN A 273 -40.35 24.44 -10.32
CA GLN A 273 -40.58 25.21 -11.53
C GLN A 273 -39.24 25.45 -12.25
N PRO A 274 -39.14 25.27 -13.57
CA PRO A 274 -37.90 25.52 -14.29
C PRO A 274 -37.48 26.99 -14.18
N VAL A 275 -36.18 27.24 -14.05
CA VAL A 275 -35.60 28.59 -14.02
C VAL A 275 -34.87 28.88 -15.32
N SER A 276 -35.10 30.06 -15.88
CA SER A 276 -34.39 30.50 -17.08
C SER A 276 -32.88 30.56 -16.83
N ALA A 277 -32.09 30.18 -17.85
CA ALA A 277 -30.64 30.26 -17.76
C ALA A 277 -30.14 31.67 -17.39
N ASP A 278 -30.84 32.72 -17.84
CA ASP A 278 -30.53 34.11 -17.55
C ASP A 278 -30.62 34.45 -16.05
N SER A 279 -31.56 33.84 -15.33
CA SER A 279 -31.73 34.05 -13.89
C SER A 279 -30.60 33.47 -13.06
N LEU A 280 -29.93 32.42 -13.56
CA LEU A 280 -28.73 31.84 -12.97
C LEU A 280 -27.45 32.54 -13.47
N ALA A 281 -27.46 33.02 -14.72
CA ALA A 281 -26.34 33.73 -15.33
C ALA A 281 -25.98 35.04 -14.59
N LYS A 282 -26.95 35.71 -13.95
CA LYS A 282 -26.68 36.91 -13.11
C LYS A 282 -25.74 36.63 -11.92
N TYR A 283 -25.64 35.37 -11.51
CA TYR A 283 -24.71 34.89 -10.49
C TYR A 283 -23.37 34.46 -11.06
N GLY A 284 -23.17 34.51 -12.38
CA GLY A 284 -21.94 34.03 -13.00
C GLY A 284 -21.70 32.54 -12.76
N LEU A 285 -22.77 31.73 -12.71
CA LEU A 285 -22.70 30.29 -12.50
C LEU A 285 -23.26 29.53 -13.70
N LEU A 286 -22.55 28.50 -14.11
CA LEU A 286 -22.96 27.53 -15.11
C LEU A 286 -23.04 26.16 -14.45
N PHE A 287 -24.15 25.47 -14.68
CA PHE A 287 -24.37 24.14 -14.13
C PHE A 287 -24.37 23.10 -15.26
N SER A 288 -23.56 22.06 -15.14
CA SER A 288 -23.52 20.91 -16.06
C SER A 288 -23.84 19.61 -15.34
N THR A 289 -24.47 18.64 -16.00
CA THR A 289 -24.67 17.31 -15.40
C THR A 289 -23.33 16.57 -15.34
N GLU A 290 -22.99 15.92 -14.23
CA GLU A 290 -21.80 15.06 -14.16
C GLU A 290 -22.15 13.60 -14.48
N THR A 291 -21.21 12.90 -15.13
CA THR A 291 -21.35 11.48 -15.48
C THR A 291 -20.25 10.61 -14.85
N GLY A 292 -19.58 11.10 -13.80
CA GLY A 292 -18.44 10.42 -13.15
C GLY A 292 -18.68 10.14 -11.67
N GLN A 293 -17.99 9.14 -11.11
CA GLN A 293 -17.96 8.92 -9.65
C GLN A 293 -16.78 9.64 -9.00
N PRO A 294 -16.98 10.35 -7.88
CA PRO A 294 -15.96 11.16 -7.23
C PRO A 294 -15.05 10.30 -6.33
N GLN A 295 -13.85 10.82 -6.02
CA GLN A 295 -12.82 10.10 -5.25
C GLN A 295 -12.50 10.71 -3.88
N SER A 296 -12.90 11.95 -3.59
CA SER A 296 -12.68 12.59 -2.29
C SER A 296 -14.03 12.92 -1.66
N PHE A 297 -14.19 12.48 -0.41
CA PHE A 297 -15.46 12.17 0.26
C PHE A 297 -16.22 11.00 -0.37
N THR A 298 -17.04 10.37 0.45
CA THR A 298 -17.78 9.17 0.11
C THR A 298 -19.07 9.45 -0.68
N PHE A 299 -19.25 10.67 -1.20
CA PHE A 299 -20.42 11.12 -1.95
C PHE A 299 -20.54 10.41 -3.31
N ARG A 300 -21.09 9.20 -3.37
CA ARG A 300 -21.23 8.48 -4.66
C ARG A 300 -22.23 9.20 -5.58
N ASN A 301 -21.85 9.46 -6.83
CA ASN A 301 -22.69 10.00 -7.93
C ASN A 301 -23.15 11.47 -7.78
N PRO A 302 -22.29 12.46 -8.04
CA PRO A 302 -22.71 13.85 -8.14
C PRO A 302 -23.73 14.02 -9.27
N LEU A 303 -24.82 14.72 -8.96
CA LEU A 303 -25.91 15.02 -9.90
C LEU A 303 -25.51 16.12 -10.89
N PHE A 304 -24.62 17.04 -10.49
CA PHE A 304 -24.18 18.16 -11.31
C PHE A 304 -22.80 18.70 -10.90
N SER A 305 -22.25 19.52 -11.78
CA SER A 305 -21.07 20.35 -11.59
C SER A 305 -21.38 21.82 -11.70
N VAL A 306 -20.65 22.64 -10.92
CA VAL A 306 -20.72 24.11 -10.97
C VAL A 306 -19.45 24.65 -11.60
N LYS A 307 -19.59 25.57 -12.55
CA LYS A 307 -18.48 26.29 -13.19
C LYS A 307 -18.73 27.78 -13.13
N SER A 308 -17.66 28.55 -13.09
CA SER A 308 -17.73 30.01 -13.28
C SER A 308 -18.18 30.32 -14.70
N GLY A 309 -19.12 31.24 -14.85
CA GLY A 309 -19.59 31.79 -16.12
C GLY A 309 -19.78 33.30 -16.05
N GLY A 310 -20.00 33.95 -17.19
CA GLY A 310 -20.30 35.37 -17.25
C GLY A 310 -19.12 36.30 -17.59
N LEU A 311 -19.46 37.58 -17.75
CA LEU A 311 -18.54 38.69 -18.07
C LEU A 311 -17.60 38.98 -16.89
N GLU A 312 -16.35 39.38 -17.17
CA GLU A 312 -15.25 39.50 -16.18
C GLU A 312 -15.63 40.17 -14.85
N ASN A 313 -16.45 41.22 -14.88
CA ASN A 313 -16.82 42.01 -13.70
C ASN A 313 -17.85 41.34 -12.77
N SER A 314 -18.35 40.16 -13.14
CA SER A 314 -19.37 39.39 -12.39
C SER A 314 -18.98 37.94 -12.12
N ARG A 315 -17.75 37.55 -12.48
CA ARG A 315 -17.29 36.16 -12.38
C ARG A 315 -17.19 35.72 -10.93
N ALA A 316 -17.97 34.72 -10.58
CA ALA A 316 -17.79 33.98 -9.34
C ALA A 316 -16.47 33.19 -9.40
N THR A 317 -15.74 33.14 -8.29
CA THR A 317 -14.64 32.19 -8.13
C THR A 317 -15.24 30.86 -7.68
N VAL A 318 -15.16 29.86 -8.55
CA VAL A 318 -15.62 28.50 -8.24
C VAL A 318 -14.41 27.62 -7.97
N ARG A 319 -14.37 26.99 -6.80
CA ARG A 319 -13.34 26.04 -6.36
C ARG A 319 -14.00 24.74 -5.92
N GLY A 320 -13.29 23.63 -6.04
CA GLY A 320 -13.83 22.30 -5.79
C GLY A 320 -14.02 21.51 -7.08
N GLN A 321 -14.20 20.21 -6.94
CA GLN A 321 -14.33 19.27 -8.04
C GLN A 321 -15.28 18.14 -7.62
N GLN A 322 -15.85 17.43 -8.59
CA GLN A 322 -16.52 16.15 -8.41
C GLN A 322 -17.71 16.16 -7.42
N GLY A 323 -18.62 17.13 -7.54
CA GLY A 323 -19.84 17.21 -6.72
C GLY A 323 -19.83 18.21 -5.57
N GLU A 324 -18.68 18.77 -5.25
CA GLU A 324 -18.50 19.80 -4.22
C GLU A 324 -17.96 21.07 -4.84
N TYR A 325 -18.69 22.17 -4.70
CA TYR A 325 -18.28 23.44 -5.29
C TYR A 325 -18.47 24.59 -4.30
N SER A 326 -17.37 25.21 -3.91
CA SER A 326 -17.34 26.48 -3.19
C SER A 326 -17.34 27.63 -4.18
N VAL A 327 -18.27 28.55 -4.03
CA VAL A 327 -18.51 29.66 -4.93
C VAL A 327 -18.43 30.97 -4.15
N SER A 328 -17.53 31.88 -4.54
CA SER A 328 -17.40 33.20 -3.92
C SER A 328 -17.49 34.34 -4.95
N TRP A 329 -18.00 35.50 -4.53
CA TRP A 329 -18.18 36.69 -5.38
C TRP A 329 -17.38 37.90 -4.87
N GLY A 330 -16.24 37.64 -4.23
CA GLY A 330 -15.58 38.62 -3.37
C GLY A 330 -16.26 38.73 -2.01
N GLY A 331 -15.54 39.25 -1.01
CA GLY A 331 -15.97 39.23 0.40
C GLY A 331 -15.57 37.95 1.14
N ASP A 332 -16.12 37.79 2.34
CA ASP A 332 -15.64 36.82 3.35
C ASP A 332 -16.40 35.48 3.32
N GLY A 333 -17.55 35.43 2.66
CA GLY A 333 -18.43 34.26 2.62
C GLY A 333 -18.47 33.58 1.25
N PHE A 334 -19.20 32.47 1.17
CA PHE A 334 -19.30 31.65 -0.03
C PHE A 334 -20.57 30.79 -0.01
N VAL A 335 -20.94 30.29 -1.18
CA VAL A 335 -21.98 29.27 -1.35
C VAL A 335 -21.31 27.95 -1.65
N TYR A 336 -21.61 26.94 -0.86
CA TYR A 336 -21.11 25.59 -1.01
C TYR A 336 -22.23 24.70 -1.55
N PHE A 337 -22.06 24.24 -2.79
CA PHE A 337 -22.97 23.31 -3.46
C PHE A 337 -22.50 21.88 -3.22
N ILE A 338 -23.39 21.07 -2.64
CA ILE A 338 -23.26 19.62 -2.51
C ILE A 338 -24.24 19.02 -3.52
N ALA A 339 -23.72 18.49 -4.62
CA ALA A 339 -24.51 18.05 -5.77
C ALA A 339 -25.14 16.67 -5.57
N THR A 340 -25.85 16.47 -4.46
CA THR A 340 -26.62 15.25 -4.17
C THR A 340 -27.85 15.58 -3.33
N THR A 341 -28.74 14.63 -3.10
CA THR A 341 -29.86 14.78 -2.16
C THR A 341 -29.62 13.97 -0.90
N VAL A 342 -30.22 14.37 0.22
CA VAL A 342 -30.08 13.67 1.52
C VAL A 342 -30.41 12.17 1.43
N ASP A 343 -31.37 11.78 0.58
CA ASP A 343 -31.78 10.38 0.41
C ASP A 343 -30.88 9.57 -0.54
N PHE A 344 -30.24 10.21 -1.52
CA PHE A 344 -29.39 9.53 -2.52
C PHE A 344 -27.93 9.40 -2.06
N TRP A 345 -27.55 10.18 -1.06
CA TRP A 345 -26.21 10.37 -0.53
C TRP A 345 -25.59 9.07 0.02
N TRP A 346 -26.38 8.18 0.64
CA TRP A 346 -25.93 6.91 1.21
C TRP A 346 -27.00 5.84 1.04
N SER A 347 -26.65 4.55 1.17
CA SER A 347 -27.60 3.42 1.12
C SER A 347 -28.73 3.59 2.16
N PHE A 348 -29.74 4.39 1.82
CA PHE A 348 -30.97 4.69 2.55
C PHE A 348 -30.80 5.09 4.03
N SER A 349 -29.82 5.92 4.41
CA SER A 349 -29.72 6.42 5.80
C SER A 349 -29.36 7.91 5.89
N GLY A 350 -30.34 8.76 6.20
CA GLY A 350 -30.12 10.20 6.45
C GLY A 350 -29.18 10.48 7.64
N GLU A 351 -29.00 9.53 8.56
CA GLU A 351 -28.08 9.67 9.69
C GLU A 351 -26.61 9.84 9.27
N ASN A 352 -26.12 9.05 8.32
CA ASN A 352 -24.71 9.10 7.93
C ASN A 352 -24.37 10.42 7.22
N SER A 353 -25.29 10.91 6.37
CA SER A 353 -25.17 12.24 5.75
C SER A 353 -25.10 13.36 6.79
N ALA A 354 -25.89 13.24 7.86
CA ALA A 354 -25.91 14.22 8.92
C ALA A 354 -24.60 14.27 9.72
N VAL A 355 -24.01 13.10 10.03
CA VAL A 355 -22.71 13.02 10.72
C VAL A 355 -21.61 13.61 9.84
N GLU A 356 -21.56 13.24 8.56
CA GLU A 356 -20.55 13.71 7.61
C GLU A 356 -20.67 15.23 7.35
N LEU A 357 -21.90 15.74 7.24
CA LEU A 357 -22.12 17.19 7.15
C LEU A 357 -21.71 17.88 8.45
N ALA A 358 -22.03 17.31 9.62
CA ALA A 358 -21.57 17.85 10.89
C ALA A 358 -20.04 17.89 10.96
N ASP A 359 -19.35 16.87 10.44
CA ASP A 359 -17.89 16.86 10.28
C ASP A 359 -17.43 17.99 9.38
N ALA A 360 -18.03 18.16 8.20
CA ALA A 360 -17.68 19.22 7.25
C ALA A 360 -17.90 20.64 7.84
N VAL A 361 -19.04 20.87 8.51
CA VAL A 361 -19.35 22.12 9.23
C VAL A 361 -18.30 22.39 10.30
N SER A 362 -18.07 21.41 11.18
CA SER A 362 -17.17 21.57 12.32
C SER A 362 -15.71 21.74 11.94
N SER A 363 -15.28 21.15 10.83
CA SER A 363 -13.90 21.25 10.33
C SER A 363 -13.72 22.33 9.26
N ALA A 364 -14.79 23.07 8.94
CA ALA A 364 -14.83 24.10 7.92
C ALA A 364 -14.14 23.71 6.59
N ARG A 365 -14.25 22.42 6.19
CA ARG A 365 -13.55 21.85 5.01
C ARG A 365 -13.79 22.60 3.70
N TRP A 366 -14.88 23.37 3.64
CA TRP A 366 -15.31 24.16 2.50
C TRP A 366 -14.63 25.54 2.38
N GLY A 367 -13.94 26.00 3.43
CA GLY A 367 -13.16 27.23 3.40
C GLY A 367 -11.77 26.98 2.82
N VAL A 368 -11.25 27.93 2.05
CA VAL A 368 -9.85 27.85 1.62
C VAL A 368 -8.99 28.39 2.76
N GLY A 369 -8.33 27.49 3.48
CA GLY A 369 -7.32 27.87 4.44
C GLY A 369 -6.17 28.62 3.77
N LEU A 370 -5.70 29.70 4.38
CA LEU A 370 -4.47 30.39 4.02
C LEU A 370 -3.26 29.49 4.28
N ALA A 371 -3.27 28.84 5.44
CA ALA A 371 -2.25 27.89 5.87
C ALA A 371 -2.90 26.80 6.72
N LYS A 372 -2.24 25.64 6.78
CA LYS A 372 -2.66 24.52 7.62
C LYS A 372 -1.44 23.93 8.32
N GLY A 373 -1.66 23.52 9.56
CA GLY A 373 -0.73 22.81 10.42
C GLY A 373 -1.38 21.54 10.97
N THR A 374 -0.58 20.51 11.20
CA THR A 374 -1.03 19.29 11.88
C THR A 374 0.04 18.78 12.83
N MET A 375 -0.37 18.38 14.02
CA MET A 375 0.50 17.76 15.02
C MET A 375 -0.17 16.50 15.55
N ARG A 376 0.58 15.40 15.61
CA ARG A 376 0.11 14.14 16.20
C ARG A 376 0.77 13.92 17.55
N ILE A 377 -0.03 13.58 18.55
CA ILE A 377 0.39 13.20 19.88
C ILE A 377 -0.01 11.74 20.08
N ASN A 378 0.95 10.89 20.40
CA ASN A 378 0.67 9.51 20.80
C ASN A 378 0.53 9.49 22.32
N ALA A 379 -0.53 8.87 22.83
CA ALA A 379 -0.78 8.79 24.26
C ALA A 379 0.09 7.69 24.88
N THR A 380 0.67 7.97 26.05
CA THR A 380 1.39 6.97 26.84
C THR A 380 0.42 6.42 27.87
N ASP A 381 0.22 5.11 27.90
CA ASP A 381 -0.70 4.43 28.82
C ASP A 381 -2.16 4.93 28.74
N GLY A 382 -2.61 5.32 27.55
CA GLY A 382 -3.99 5.74 27.32
C GLY A 382 -4.30 7.18 27.78
N THR A 383 -3.28 7.95 28.20
CA THR A 383 -3.45 9.30 28.73
C THR A 383 -2.47 10.29 28.08
N VAL A 384 -2.92 11.54 27.99
CA VAL A 384 -2.06 12.70 27.71
C VAL A 384 -2.16 13.57 28.95
N PRO A 385 -1.11 13.59 29.81
CA PRO A 385 -1.13 14.41 31.01
C PRO A 385 -1.26 15.88 30.63
N ASN A 386 -1.69 16.73 31.57
CA ASN A 386 -1.78 18.17 31.35
C ASN A 386 -0.43 18.72 30.85
N GLN A 387 -0.35 18.93 29.54
CA GLN A 387 0.86 19.32 28.84
C GLN A 387 0.54 20.45 27.88
N ARG A 388 1.48 21.38 27.78
CA ARG A 388 1.42 22.43 26.79
C ARG A 388 1.91 21.89 25.45
N THR A 389 1.32 22.36 24.36
CA THR A 389 1.71 21.94 23.02
C THR A 389 1.48 23.06 22.03
N VAL A 390 2.40 23.25 21.09
CA VAL A 390 2.38 24.28 20.07
C VAL A 390 2.11 23.62 18.71
N VAL A 391 1.06 24.05 18.05
CA VAL A 391 0.71 23.61 16.70
C VAL A 391 1.12 24.68 15.71
N PHE A 392 2.10 24.39 14.87
CA PHE A 392 2.60 25.29 13.82
C PHE A 392 1.88 25.04 12.49
N THR A 393 1.67 26.09 11.71
CA THR A 393 1.24 25.97 10.31
C THR A 393 2.43 25.85 9.36
N GLY A 394 2.17 25.39 8.14
CA GLY A 394 3.09 25.61 7.02
C GLY A 394 3.28 27.10 6.70
N ASP A 395 4.34 27.40 5.96
CA ASP A 395 4.66 28.76 5.52
C ASP A 395 3.62 29.29 4.52
N TYR A 396 3.27 30.57 4.66
CA TYR A 396 2.40 31.31 3.76
C TYR A 396 3.12 32.55 3.23
N THR A 397 3.32 32.57 1.92
CA THR A 397 3.87 33.72 1.20
C THR A 397 2.73 34.48 0.53
N SER A 398 2.33 35.62 1.10
CA SER A 398 1.39 36.52 0.44
C SER A 398 2.13 37.50 -0.47
N THR A 399 1.68 37.63 -1.72
CA THR A 399 2.07 38.75 -2.59
C THR A 399 1.34 40.05 -2.23
N GLU A 400 0.26 39.99 -1.44
CA GLU A 400 -0.53 41.13 -0.99
C GLU A 400 -0.49 41.22 0.55
N GLY A 401 0.41 42.06 1.08
CA GLY A 401 0.67 42.18 2.53
C GLY A 401 -0.52 42.65 3.41
N SER A 402 -1.64 43.08 2.82
CA SER A 402 -2.77 43.69 3.53
C SER A 402 -3.78 42.70 4.15
N ARG A 403 -3.66 41.40 3.89
CA ARG A 403 -4.68 40.39 4.32
C ARG A 403 -4.35 39.63 5.62
N LEU A 404 -3.16 39.80 6.20
CA LEU A 404 -2.71 38.99 7.34
C LEU A 404 -3.36 39.39 8.68
N GLY A 405 -3.64 40.69 8.89
CA GLY A 405 -4.16 41.20 10.17
C GLY A 405 -5.61 40.83 10.51
N ARG A 406 -6.34 40.12 9.63
CA ARG A 406 -7.71 39.64 9.87
C ARG A 406 -7.80 38.12 9.95
N ALA A 407 -6.66 37.43 9.89
CA ALA A 407 -6.64 35.98 9.93
C ALA A 407 -7.24 35.47 11.24
N SER A 408 -8.04 34.41 11.15
CA SER A 408 -8.60 33.69 12.30
C SER A 408 -8.22 32.22 12.20
N GLY A 409 -7.81 31.61 13.30
CA GLY A 409 -7.45 30.21 13.33
C GLY A 409 -8.59 29.34 13.82
N GLN A 410 -8.64 28.12 13.32
CA GLN A 410 -9.47 27.05 13.84
C GLN A 410 -8.59 25.86 14.14
N LEU A 411 -8.57 25.47 15.40
CA LEU A 411 -7.87 24.29 15.86
C LEU A 411 -8.88 23.16 16.05
N PHE A 412 -8.78 22.14 15.21
CA PHE A 412 -9.55 20.90 15.34
C PHE A 412 -8.71 19.84 16.04
N ILE A 413 -9.19 19.33 17.17
CA ILE A 413 -8.54 18.31 17.98
C ILE A 413 -9.35 17.04 17.85
N GLN A 414 -8.75 15.97 17.34
CA GLN A 414 -9.38 14.66 17.17
C GLN A 414 -8.60 13.62 17.96
N ALA A 415 -9.21 13.06 19.00
CA ALA A 415 -8.67 11.93 19.75
C ALA A 415 -9.33 10.63 19.27
N ALA A 416 -8.54 9.55 19.21
CA ALA A 416 -8.97 8.22 18.82
C ALA A 416 -8.56 7.18 19.87
N LYS A 417 -9.45 6.22 20.12
CA LYS A 417 -9.15 5.00 20.87
C LYS A 417 -9.47 3.79 20.02
N HIS A 418 -8.50 2.89 19.91
CA HIS A 418 -8.56 1.66 19.14
C HIS A 418 -8.70 0.45 20.09
N ASP A 419 -9.65 -0.42 19.79
CA ASP A 419 -9.79 -1.73 20.46
C ASP A 419 -9.96 -2.80 19.37
N GLY A 420 -8.84 -3.39 18.96
CA GLY A 420 -8.79 -4.28 17.80
C GLY A 420 -9.12 -3.55 16.49
N ASN A 421 -10.22 -3.92 15.84
CA ASN A 421 -10.71 -3.29 14.61
C ASN A 421 -11.70 -2.14 14.87
N ASP A 422 -12.20 -2.01 16.10
CA ASP A 422 -13.14 -0.95 16.44
C ASP A 422 -12.39 0.31 16.89
N SER A 423 -12.96 1.47 16.57
CA SER A 423 -12.40 2.76 16.98
C SER A 423 -13.51 3.69 17.46
N SER A 424 -13.21 4.45 18.51
CA SER A 424 -14.04 5.54 19.01
C SER A 424 -13.29 6.85 18.89
N PHE A 425 -14.01 7.93 18.56
CA PHE A 425 -13.41 9.23 18.28
C PHE A 425 -14.11 10.32 19.07
N THR A 426 -13.33 11.29 19.55
CA THR A 426 -13.82 12.54 20.12
C THR A 426 -13.19 13.70 19.38
N GLY A 427 -14.01 14.63 18.89
CA GLY A 427 -13.57 15.83 18.16
C GLY A 427 -13.93 17.10 18.90
N ARG A 428 -13.02 18.06 19.00
CA ARG A 428 -13.24 19.38 19.60
C ARG A 428 -12.71 20.48 18.70
N LEU A 429 -13.50 21.53 18.51
CA LEU A 429 -13.09 22.73 17.77
C LEU A 429 -12.78 23.85 18.76
N VAL A 430 -11.62 24.49 18.60
CA VAL A 430 -11.20 25.66 19.38
C VAL A 430 -10.96 26.81 18.41
N SER A 431 -11.63 27.94 18.63
CA SER A 431 -11.36 29.17 17.87
C SER A 431 -10.08 29.81 18.37
N VAL A 432 -9.17 30.13 17.45
CA VAL A 432 -7.87 30.71 17.74
C VAL A 432 -7.84 32.16 17.25
N PRO A 433 -8.05 33.15 18.13
CA PRO A 433 -7.81 34.53 17.77
C PRO A 433 -6.32 34.73 17.53
N PHE A 434 -5.96 35.61 16.61
CA PHE A 434 -4.60 36.07 16.43
C PHE A 434 -4.57 37.57 16.73
N GLY A 435 -3.63 38.00 17.57
CA GLY A 435 -3.44 39.42 17.92
C GLY A 435 -2.84 40.23 16.77
N ASP A 436 -2.36 41.44 17.03
CA ASP A 436 -1.59 42.16 16.02
C ASP A 436 -0.19 41.55 15.86
N ARG A 437 0.36 41.60 14.65
CA ARG A 437 1.75 41.21 14.42
C ARG A 437 2.66 42.17 15.18
N PRO A 438 3.72 41.68 15.87
CA PRO A 438 4.70 42.56 16.50
C PRO A 438 5.31 43.54 15.49
N ASN A 439 5.68 44.74 15.96
CA ASN A 439 6.28 45.76 15.10
C ASN A 439 7.71 45.40 14.66
N GLY A 440 8.40 44.58 15.44
CA GLY A 440 9.72 44.07 15.13
C GLY A 440 9.71 42.89 14.16
N ILE A 441 10.88 42.63 13.57
CA ILE A 441 11.10 41.54 12.62
C ILE A 441 12.30 40.73 13.10
N LEU A 442 12.19 39.40 13.03
CA LEU A 442 13.26 38.48 13.38
C LEU A 442 13.57 37.56 12.18
N LYS A 443 14.80 37.64 11.65
CA LYS A 443 15.24 36.94 10.43
C LYS A 443 16.39 35.98 10.72
N HIS A 444 16.22 34.74 10.29
CA HIS A 444 17.24 33.71 10.19
C HIS A 444 16.75 32.64 9.19
N ASP A 445 17.59 31.66 8.87
CA ASP A 445 17.16 30.51 8.08
C ASP A 445 16.19 29.64 8.91
N GLU A 446 15.07 29.20 8.31
CA GLU A 446 14.04 28.45 9.04
C GLU A 446 14.55 27.13 9.59
N GLN A 447 15.37 26.44 8.80
CA GLN A 447 15.96 25.15 9.18
C GLN A 447 17.42 25.37 9.54
N PHE A 448 17.80 24.93 10.72
CA PHE A 448 19.15 25.10 11.21
C PHE A 448 19.63 23.84 11.95
N ILE A 449 20.94 23.59 11.91
CA ILE A 449 21.56 22.46 12.60
C ILE A 449 22.17 22.97 13.90
N SER A 450 22.00 22.23 14.99
CA SER A 450 22.51 22.61 16.31
C SER A 450 24.00 22.95 16.26
N SER A 451 24.39 24.08 16.89
CA SER A 451 25.79 24.47 17.04
C SER A 451 26.61 23.43 17.81
N ALA A 452 25.94 22.57 18.59
CA ALA A 452 26.57 21.42 19.24
C ALA A 452 27.19 20.44 18.22
N LEU A 453 26.63 20.35 17.00
CA LEU A 453 27.07 19.46 15.92
C LEU A 453 27.99 20.15 14.91
N THR A 454 27.70 21.40 14.55
CA THR A 454 28.45 22.15 13.53
C THR A 454 29.60 22.97 14.11
N GLY A 455 29.49 23.40 15.37
CA GLY A 455 30.40 24.38 15.98
C GLY A 455 30.16 25.82 15.52
N GLU A 456 29.14 26.07 14.69
CA GLU A 456 28.82 27.38 14.13
C GLU A 456 27.57 27.95 14.80
N ALA A 457 27.66 29.20 15.26
CA ALA A 457 26.53 29.93 15.83
C ALA A 457 25.57 30.39 14.74
N MET A 458 24.28 30.39 15.03
CA MET A 458 23.24 30.91 14.14
C MET A 458 23.29 32.43 14.09
N GLN A 459 23.35 33.00 12.89
CA GLN A 459 23.24 34.45 12.72
C GLN A 459 21.76 34.87 12.71
N VAL A 460 21.35 35.61 13.72
CA VAL A 460 20.01 36.16 13.86
C VAL A 460 20.06 37.66 13.56
N THR A 461 19.30 38.10 12.57
CA THR A 461 19.14 39.53 12.26
C THR A 461 17.79 40.00 12.77
N TYR A 462 17.75 41.08 13.54
CA TYR A 462 16.52 41.59 14.13
C TYR A 462 16.37 43.10 13.94
N SER A 463 15.12 43.52 13.82
CA SER A 463 14.72 44.93 13.82
C SER A 463 13.62 45.14 14.85
N LEU A 464 13.70 46.20 15.64
CA LEU A 464 12.71 46.61 16.62
C LEU A 464 12.19 47.98 16.22
N ASN A 465 10.87 48.18 16.22
CA ASN A 465 10.25 49.42 15.78
C ASN A 465 9.15 49.89 16.74
N GLU A 466 9.48 49.94 18.04
CA GLU A 466 8.54 50.43 19.05
C GLU A 466 8.49 51.96 19.07
N GLN A 467 7.32 52.51 19.40
CA GLN A 467 7.14 53.97 19.43
C GLN A 467 7.90 54.65 20.58
N THR A 468 8.21 53.90 21.64
CA THR A 468 8.92 54.39 22.83
C THR A 468 10.40 54.71 22.55
N THR A 469 10.94 55.68 23.29
CA THR A 469 12.37 56.01 23.30
C THR A 469 13.08 55.44 24.53
N ALA A 470 12.38 54.68 25.38
CA ALA A 470 12.98 54.05 26.55
C ALA A 470 14.02 53.00 26.12
N LEU A 471 15.16 52.97 26.81
CA LEU A 471 16.12 51.90 26.68
C LEU A 471 15.64 50.70 27.50
N LYS A 472 15.57 49.53 26.89
CA LYS A 472 15.19 48.28 27.57
C LYS A 472 16.25 47.20 27.37
N GLN A 473 16.42 46.38 28.39
CA GLN A 473 17.17 45.15 28.26
C GLN A 473 16.31 44.15 27.48
N VAL A 474 16.87 43.58 26.41
CA VAL A 474 16.16 42.62 25.55
C VAL A 474 16.77 41.22 25.66
N PHE A 475 15.91 40.22 25.55
CA PHE A 475 16.22 38.81 25.72
C PHE A 475 15.75 38.04 24.49
N LEU A 476 16.55 37.06 24.06
CA LEU A 476 16.14 36.04 23.12
C LEU A 476 15.61 34.85 23.92
N SER A 477 14.39 34.43 23.60
CA SER A 477 13.80 33.21 24.16
C SER A 477 13.47 32.22 23.05
N ALA A 478 13.56 30.93 23.36
CA ALA A 478 13.15 29.86 22.47
C ALA A 478 12.14 28.97 23.21
N ILE A 479 10.97 28.78 22.63
CA ILE A 479 9.88 27.97 23.17
C ILE A 479 9.71 26.76 22.24
N ALA A 480 9.95 25.56 22.77
CA ALA A 480 9.85 24.29 22.04
C ALA A 480 8.39 23.94 21.67
N SER A 481 8.20 22.90 20.87
CA SER A 481 6.87 22.48 20.41
C SER A 481 5.99 21.92 21.53
N ASN A 482 6.60 21.49 22.63
CA ASN A 482 5.92 21.14 23.89
C ASN A 482 5.60 22.38 24.77
N GLY A 483 5.80 23.59 24.25
CA GLY A 483 5.54 24.85 24.95
C GLY A 483 6.49 25.18 26.10
N THR A 484 7.55 24.38 26.31
CA THR A 484 8.58 24.67 27.31
C THR A 484 9.55 25.72 26.80
N GLU A 485 9.88 26.69 27.64
CA GLU A 485 10.91 27.69 27.35
C GLU A 485 12.28 27.05 27.60
N THR A 486 13.00 26.71 26.53
CA THR A 486 14.30 26.03 26.60
C THR A 486 15.46 27.01 26.72
N LEU A 487 15.25 28.27 26.33
CA LEU A 487 16.23 29.32 26.34
C LEU A 487 15.60 30.65 26.76
N PHE A 488 16.32 31.41 27.59
CA PHE A 488 16.06 32.82 27.87
C PHE A 488 17.38 33.54 28.16
N THR A 489 17.95 34.25 27.19
CA THR A 489 19.29 34.86 27.30
C THR A 489 19.29 36.33 26.84
N PRO A 490 20.06 37.22 27.50
CA PRO A 490 20.15 38.61 27.06
C PRO A 490 20.89 38.71 25.71
N ILE A 491 20.36 39.50 24.77
CA ILE A 491 20.97 39.73 23.45
C ILE A 491 22.17 40.69 23.57
N THR A 492 22.05 41.68 24.45
CA THR A 492 23.06 42.72 24.70
C THR A 492 23.41 42.77 26.19
N SER A 493 24.61 43.22 26.54
CA SER A 493 25.02 43.39 27.93
C SER A 493 24.44 44.65 28.59
N ALA A 494 23.94 45.60 27.81
CA ALA A 494 23.32 46.83 28.25
C ALA A 494 21.97 47.06 27.54
N PRO A 495 21.05 47.82 28.17
CA PRO A 495 19.79 48.22 27.55
C PRO A 495 19.99 48.94 26.22
N ILE A 496 19.16 48.60 25.23
CA ILE A 496 19.20 49.20 23.89
C ILE A 496 17.92 49.97 23.57
N SER A 497 18.00 50.84 22.56
CA SER A 497 16.82 51.47 21.96
C SER A 497 15.92 50.40 21.34
N LEU A 498 14.60 50.57 21.44
CA LEU A 498 13.62 49.71 20.75
C LEU A 498 13.30 50.21 19.32
N LYS A 499 14.13 51.12 18.80
CA LYS A 499 14.17 51.57 17.39
C LYS A 499 15.51 51.18 16.78
N VAL A 500 15.66 49.90 16.49
CA VAL A 500 16.90 49.31 15.96
C VAL A 500 16.57 48.64 14.64
N THR A 501 17.41 48.87 13.63
CA THR A 501 17.23 48.31 12.29
C THR A 501 18.39 47.37 11.98
N ASP A 502 18.06 46.15 11.57
CA ASP A 502 18.99 45.12 11.08
C ASP A 502 20.20 44.84 12.00
N ALA A 503 19.99 44.81 13.31
CA ALA A 503 21.03 44.39 14.25
C ALA A 503 21.28 42.88 14.14
N VAL A 504 22.53 42.47 14.30
CA VAL A 504 22.95 41.07 14.19
C VAL A 504 23.35 40.52 15.55
N TYR A 505 22.82 39.35 15.89
CA TYR A 505 23.17 38.57 17.07
C TYR A 505 23.65 37.18 16.66
N LEU A 506 24.79 36.75 17.20
CA LEU A 506 25.30 35.39 17.00
C LEU A 506 24.79 34.51 18.13
N PHE A 507 23.81 33.67 17.82
CA PHE A 507 23.13 32.81 18.76
C PHE A 507 23.80 31.43 18.80
N ASP A 508 24.36 31.04 19.95
CA ASP A 508 24.84 29.67 20.19
C ASP A 508 23.63 28.73 20.36
N ASN A 509 23.13 28.20 19.25
CA ASN A 509 21.89 27.46 19.13
C ASN A 509 22.03 25.99 19.57
N ARG A 510 22.42 25.77 20.83
CA ARG A 510 22.45 24.44 21.47
C ARG A 510 21.05 23.96 21.86
N LEU A 511 20.15 24.01 20.90
CA LEU A 511 18.79 23.51 21.02
C LEU A 511 18.75 22.06 20.52
N THR A 512 17.90 21.23 21.13
CA THR A 512 17.56 19.88 20.65
C THR A 512 16.75 19.95 19.37
N ALA A 513 16.71 18.88 18.58
CA ALA A 513 15.87 18.83 17.39
C ALA A 513 14.38 18.90 17.75
N ASP A 514 13.76 20.02 17.39
CA ASP A 514 12.35 20.31 17.59
C ASP A 514 11.97 21.54 16.75
N GLU A 515 10.69 21.90 16.73
CA GLU A 515 10.20 23.17 16.25
C GLU A 515 10.10 24.18 17.39
N TYR A 516 10.57 25.40 17.16
CA TYR A 516 10.66 26.46 18.16
C TYR A 516 10.00 27.75 17.70
N ILE A 517 9.39 28.44 18.66
CA ILE A 517 9.10 29.87 18.58
C ILE A 517 10.29 30.62 19.17
N VAL A 518 10.99 31.41 18.36
CA VAL A 518 12.05 32.29 18.84
C VAL A 518 11.47 33.68 19.03
N ARG A 519 11.65 34.29 20.21
CA ARG A 519 11.11 35.63 20.53
C ARG A 519 12.18 36.56 21.04
N ILE A 520 12.05 37.83 20.69
CA ILE A 520 12.72 38.93 21.39
C ILE A 520 11.72 39.56 22.35
N THR A 521 12.03 39.50 23.64
CA THR A 521 11.20 40.08 24.70
C THR A 521 12.00 40.97 25.64
N ASP A 522 11.34 41.74 26.51
CA ASP A 522 11.99 42.34 27.68
C ASP A 522 11.98 41.39 28.89
N ASP A 523 12.44 41.89 30.03
CA ASP A 523 12.43 41.21 31.34
C ASP A 523 11.00 40.91 31.84
N GLN A 524 10.01 41.65 31.38
CA GLN A 524 8.59 41.47 31.67
C GLN A 524 7.88 40.58 30.63
N ARG A 525 8.63 39.96 29.71
CA ARG A 525 8.11 39.13 28.61
C ARG A 525 7.21 39.87 27.63
N HIS A 526 7.36 41.19 27.51
CA HIS A 526 6.71 41.95 26.45
C HIS A 526 7.33 41.59 25.10
N LEU A 527 6.50 41.15 24.14
CA LEU A 527 6.93 40.65 22.85
C LEU A 527 7.23 41.79 21.86
N PHE A 528 8.44 41.82 21.30
CA PHE A 528 8.83 42.80 20.28
C PHE A 528 8.97 42.22 18.87
N ALA A 529 9.47 40.99 18.76
CA ALA A 529 9.65 40.28 17.49
C ALA A 529 9.62 38.76 17.73
N GLN A 530 9.17 37.98 16.75
CA GLN A 530 9.25 36.51 16.83
C GLN A 530 9.32 35.84 15.46
N SER A 531 9.98 34.69 15.41
CA SER A 531 10.17 33.88 14.22
C SER A 531 10.04 32.39 14.52
N TYR A 532 9.85 31.62 13.44
CA TYR A 532 9.83 30.17 13.48
C TYR A 532 11.23 29.61 13.22
N LEU A 533 11.68 28.67 14.07
CA LEU A 533 12.94 27.96 13.93
C LEU A 533 12.70 26.45 14.01
N GLN A 534 13.16 25.71 13.02
CA GLN A 534 13.19 24.25 13.01
C GLN A 534 14.62 23.77 13.20
N MET A 535 14.88 23.14 14.34
CA MET A 535 16.13 22.44 14.60
C MET A 535 16.07 21.07 13.97
N VAL A 536 16.92 20.81 12.98
CA VAL A 536 16.80 19.61 12.17
C VAL A 536 17.31 18.37 12.90
N SER A 537 16.56 17.27 12.82
CA SER A 537 16.96 15.98 13.36
C SER A 537 17.61 15.08 12.31
N PHE A 538 18.45 14.15 12.76
CA PHE A 538 19.13 13.18 11.92
C PHE A 538 18.69 11.75 12.25
N ARG A 539 18.50 10.93 11.20
CA ARG A 539 18.20 9.51 11.32
C ARG A 539 19.37 8.67 10.80
N PRO A 540 20.01 7.83 11.63
CA PRO A 540 20.96 6.85 11.15
C PRO A 540 20.23 5.66 10.51
N GLU A 541 20.73 5.21 9.36
CA GLU A 541 20.25 4.03 8.64
C GLU A 541 21.40 3.04 8.45
N SER A 542 21.22 1.81 8.92
CA SER A 542 22.25 0.78 8.79
C SER A 542 22.44 0.36 7.34
N VAL A 543 23.68 0.43 6.86
CA VAL A 543 24.08 0.01 5.51
C VAL A 543 24.80 -1.34 5.56
N ILE A 544 25.78 -1.45 6.47
CA ILE A 544 26.56 -2.68 6.68
C ILE A 544 26.53 -2.98 8.17
N SER A 545 26.20 -4.23 8.51
CA SER A 545 26.21 -4.75 9.88
C SER A 545 26.99 -6.06 9.94
N ASP A 546 28.31 -5.96 10.02
CA ASP A 546 29.20 -7.10 10.13
C ASP A 546 29.53 -7.36 11.60
N PHE A 547 28.63 -8.09 12.26
CA PHE A 547 28.77 -8.48 13.67
C PHE A 547 29.98 -9.39 13.92
N ALA A 548 30.48 -10.11 12.90
CA ALA A 548 31.61 -11.01 13.04
C ALA A 548 32.94 -10.25 13.20
N HIS A 549 33.07 -9.12 12.49
CA HIS A 549 34.24 -8.24 12.60
C HIS A 549 34.00 -7.00 13.47
N GLY A 550 32.77 -6.83 13.99
CA GLY A 550 32.36 -5.64 14.73
C GLY A 550 32.30 -4.38 13.87
N LEU A 551 32.13 -4.49 12.56
CA LEU A 551 32.16 -3.37 11.62
C LEU A 551 30.73 -2.94 11.27
N PHE A 552 30.38 -1.71 11.60
CA PHE A 552 29.06 -1.15 11.32
C PHE A 552 29.19 0.16 10.54
N ILE A 553 28.41 0.29 9.47
CA ILE A 553 28.34 1.52 8.66
C ILE A 553 26.89 2.00 8.66
N PHE A 554 26.72 3.26 9.04
CA PHE A 554 25.42 3.93 9.05
C PHE A 554 25.45 5.13 8.11
N ASN A 555 24.47 5.23 7.21
CA ASN A 555 24.19 6.48 6.52
C ASN A 555 23.43 7.39 7.48
N VAL A 556 23.77 8.68 7.51
CA VAL A 556 23.01 9.67 8.29
C VAL A 556 22.17 10.48 7.32
N VAL A 557 20.85 10.42 7.48
CA VAL A 557 19.88 11.10 6.64
C VAL A 557 19.20 12.19 7.45
N MET A 558 19.03 13.37 6.84
CA MET A 558 18.29 14.47 7.45
C MET A 558 16.79 14.15 7.46
N GLN A 559 16.07 14.38 8.56
CA GLN A 559 14.66 14.01 8.65
C GLN A 559 13.83 14.69 7.55
N GLY A 560 13.13 13.89 6.74
CA GLY A 560 12.34 14.37 5.60
C GLY A 560 13.06 14.26 4.25
N GLU A 561 14.37 14.08 4.26
CA GLU A 561 15.16 13.82 3.06
C GLU A 561 15.42 12.32 2.86
N LYS A 562 15.83 11.94 1.65
CA LYS A 562 16.18 10.55 1.31
C LYS A 562 17.67 10.34 1.10
N ASP A 563 18.39 11.41 0.74
CA ASP A 563 19.80 11.32 0.41
C ASP A 563 20.66 11.48 1.69
N PRO A 564 21.81 10.78 1.79
CA PRO A 564 22.71 10.95 2.92
C PRO A 564 23.22 12.39 3.05
N TYR A 565 23.22 12.91 4.27
CA TYR A 565 23.68 14.26 4.56
C TYR A 565 25.18 14.40 4.30
N SER A 566 25.57 15.27 3.37
CA SER A 566 26.96 15.32 2.87
C SER A 566 27.89 16.24 3.66
N ALA A 567 27.35 17.20 4.42
CA ALA A 567 28.17 18.17 5.15
C ALA A 567 28.80 17.56 6.42
N LYS A 568 29.82 18.22 6.94
CA LYS A 568 30.55 17.75 8.13
C LYS A 568 29.69 17.96 9.38
N LEU A 569 29.44 16.87 10.12
CA LEU A 569 28.93 16.90 11.49
C LEU A 569 30.01 16.38 12.43
N SER A 570 30.14 17.00 13.59
CA SER A 570 31.12 16.63 14.61
C SER A 570 30.44 16.25 15.92
N ARG A 571 31.20 15.60 16.81
CA ARG A 571 30.77 15.24 18.18
C ARG A 571 29.57 14.29 18.23
N ILE A 572 29.43 13.41 17.25
CA ILE A 572 28.38 12.39 17.26
C ILE A 572 28.85 11.27 18.17
N VAL A 573 28.15 11.06 19.27
CA VAL A 573 28.50 10.02 20.21
C VAL A 573 27.65 8.79 19.90
N VAL A 574 28.28 7.65 19.69
CA VAL A 574 27.59 6.38 19.43
C VAL A 574 27.92 5.41 20.55
N SER A 575 26.91 4.73 21.09
CA SER A 575 27.08 3.63 22.04
C SER A 575 26.29 2.41 21.59
N LEU A 576 26.80 1.23 21.92
CA LEU A 576 26.23 -0.06 21.57
C LEU A 576 25.77 -0.76 22.85
N ASP A 577 24.46 -0.99 22.98
CA ASP A 577 23.85 -1.61 24.17
C ASP A 577 24.20 -0.89 25.49
N GLY A 578 24.36 0.44 25.42
CA GLY A 578 24.79 1.27 26.55
C GLY A 578 26.27 1.14 26.90
N GLN A 579 27.06 0.40 26.13
CA GLN A 579 28.50 0.20 26.28
C GLN A 579 29.27 0.79 25.08
N ASP A 580 30.61 0.77 25.16
CA ASP A 580 31.54 1.16 24.07
C ASP A 580 31.27 2.56 23.46
N ARG A 581 31.02 3.56 24.31
CA ARG A 581 30.72 4.94 23.89
C ARG A 581 31.91 5.55 23.12
N LYS A 582 31.71 5.88 21.83
CA LYS A 582 32.70 6.49 20.94
C LYS A 582 32.21 7.81 20.36
N GLU A 583 33.06 8.81 20.37
CA GLU A 583 32.82 10.06 19.64
C GLU A 583 33.36 9.92 18.21
N LEU A 584 32.49 10.15 17.24
CA LEU A 584 32.72 9.97 15.82
C LEU A 584 32.32 11.24 15.07
N ASN A 585 32.93 11.42 13.90
CA ASN A 585 32.58 12.49 12.98
C ASN A 585 31.91 11.91 11.74
N LEU A 586 31.00 12.66 11.14
CA LEU A 586 30.37 12.26 9.89
C LEU A 586 31.34 12.48 8.72
N THR A 587 31.57 11.45 7.92
CA THR A 587 32.42 11.52 6.72
C THR A 587 31.64 11.02 5.51
N LYS A 588 31.39 11.90 4.53
CA LYS A 588 30.61 11.59 3.32
C LYS A 588 29.20 11.02 3.61
N GLY A 589 28.54 11.55 4.64
CA GLY A 589 27.22 11.05 5.07
C GLY A 589 27.23 9.70 5.76
N GLN A 590 28.41 9.18 6.14
CA GLN A 590 28.56 7.89 6.79
C GLN A 590 29.25 7.98 8.15
N ILE A 591 28.73 7.20 9.10
CA ILE A 591 29.37 6.92 10.38
C ILE A 591 29.91 5.49 10.33
N LEU A 592 31.21 5.35 10.52
CA LEU A 592 31.90 4.08 10.68
C LEU A 592 32.07 3.77 12.17
N TYR A 593 31.44 2.72 12.65
CA TYR A 593 31.52 2.28 14.04
C TYR A 593 32.16 0.90 14.13
N ASN A 594 33.26 0.79 14.88
CA ASN A 594 33.98 -0.46 15.08
C ASN A 594 33.76 -0.93 16.52
N ALA A 595 32.97 -1.97 16.75
CA ALA A 595 32.74 -2.55 18.08
C ALA A 595 33.90 -3.46 18.50
N THR A 596 34.34 -3.35 19.75
CA THR A 596 35.33 -4.26 20.36
C THR A 596 34.93 -4.57 21.80
N PRO A 597 34.66 -5.85 22.19
CA PRO A 597 34.78 -7.11 21.43
C PRO A 597 33.60 -7.38 20.47
N THR A 598 33.66 -8.50 19.73
CA THR A 598 32.59 -8.95 18.84
C THR A 598 31.30 -9.23 19.62
N THR A 599 30.17 -8.83 19.04
CA THR A 599 28.83 -8.88 19.65
C THR A 599 28.23 -10.29 19.62
N SER A 600 27.57 -10.69 20.71
CA SER A 600 26.81 -11.96 20.78
C SER A 600 25.57 -11.92 19.88
N PRO A 601 25.01 -13.05 19.42
CA PRO A 601 23.76 -13.06 18.65
C PRO A 601 22.58 -12.48 19.45
N GLY A 602 21.75 -11.63 18.82
CA GLY A 602 20.64 -10.95 19.49
C GLY A 602 20.21 -9.65 18.82
N ASN A 603 19.30 -8.92 19.46
CA ASN A 603 18.99 -7.54 19.09
C ASN A 603 19.98 -6.62 19.79
N HIS A 604 20.62 -5.74 19.03
CA HIS A 604 21.55 -4.73 19.54
C HIS A 604 21.00 -3.35 19.27
N THR A 605 21.11 -2.46 20.25
CA THR A 605 20.65 -1.08 20.15
C THR A 605 21.86 -0.15 20.07
N PHE A 606 22.02 0.48 18.91
CA PHE A 606 22.94 1.60 18.75
C PHE A 606 22.22 2.87 19.18
N LEU A 607 22.73 3.54 20.20
CA LEU A 607 22.22 4.84 20.63
C LEU A 607 23.14 5.93 20.07
N PHE A 608 22.64 6.67 19.09
CA PHE A 608 23.30 7.82 18.49
C PHE A 608 22.89 9.07 19.24
N GLN A 609 23.87 9.81 19.73
CA GLN A 609 23.69 11.09 20.36
C GLN A 609 24.15 12.18 19.39
N PHE A 610 23.19 12.91 18.81
CA PHE A 610 23.43 14.06 17.95
C PHE A 610 23.25 15.34 18.76
N GLY A 611 24.32 15.84 19.37
CA GLY A 611 24.22 16.93 20.34
C GLY A 611 23.50 16.43 21.60
N ASP A 612 22.31 16.97 21.87
CA ASP A 612 21.47 16.56 23.00
C ASP A 612 20.39 15.53 22.60
N ASP A 613 20.22 15.27 21.30
CA ASP A 613 19.22 14.32 20.80
C ASP A 613 19.73 12.87 20.83
N MET A 614 18.89 11.96 21.29
CA MET A 614 19.18 10.53 21.41
C MET A 614 18.33 9.72 20.44
N VAL A 615 18.97 9.07 19.46
CA VAL A 615 18.31 8.29 18.40
C VAL A 615 18.73 6.82 18.50
N PRO A 616 17.82 5.91 18.94
CA PRO A 616 18.10 4.49 18.99
C PRO A 616 17.90 3.82 17.61
N VAL A 617 18.84 2.96 17.22
CA VAL A 617 18.75 2.12 16.03
C VAL A 617 18.98 0.67 16.45
N VAL A 618 17.94 -0.15 16.29
CA VAL A 618 18.01 -1.58 16.61
C VAL A 618 18.44 -2.36 15.38
N VAL A 619 19.54 -3.11 15.51
CA VAL A 619 20.04 -4.02 14.47
C VAL A 619 20.04 -5.44 15.03
N GLN A 620 19.50 -6.39 14.26
CA GLN A 620 19.41 -7.78 14.68
C GLN A 620 20.57 -8.61 14.12
N TYR A 621 21.35 -9.24 15.02
CA TYR A 621 22.33 -10.24 14.65
C TYR A 621 21.73 -11.64 14.68
N ILE A 622 21.37 -12.16 13.51
CA ILE A 622 20.99 -13.56 13.34
C ILE A 622 22.25 -14.34 12.99
N ARG A 623 22.82 -15.04 13.97
CA ARG A 623 23.91 -15.98 13.70
C ARG A 623 23.40 -17.09 12.78
N PRO A 624 24.06 -17.34 11.64
CA PRO A 624 23.72 -18.50 10.82
C PRO A 624 23.95 -19.76 11.67
N ILE A 625 22.87 -20.47 11.96
CA ILE A 625 22.91 -21.71 12.74
C ILE A 625 23.71 -22.73 11.94
N SER A 626 24.79 -23.24 12.53
CA SER A 626 25.63 -24.25 11.89
C SER A 626 24.83 -25.51 11.61
N ILE A 627 25.19 -26.26 10.56
CA ILE A 627 24.56 -27.56 10.28
C ILE A 627 24.66 -28.53 11.47
N PHE A 628 25.66 -28.36 12.34
CA PHE A 628 25.86 -29.20 13.54
C PHE A 628 25.07 -28.73 14.76
N GLU A 629 24.49 -27.52 14.75
CA GLU A 629 23.71 -26.98 15.87
C GLU A 629 22.23 -27.34 15.75
N LYS A 630 21.77 -27.73 14.56
CA LYS A 630 20.40 -28.18 14.35
C LYS A 630 20.25 -29.64 14.80
N PRO A 631 19.42 -29.94 15.81
CA PRO A 631 19.23 -31.31 16.30
C PRO A 631 18.68 -32.23 15.20
N GLU A 632 17.92 -31.70 14.24
CA GLU A 632 17.42 -32.47 13.09
C GLU A 632 18.56 -32.98 12.20
N ASN A 633 19.59 -32.16 11.99
CA ASN A 633 20.76 -32.53 11.19
C ASN A 633 21.66 -33.51 11.93
N LEU A 634 21.86 -33.33 13.23
CA LEU A 634 22.59 -34.31 14.06
C LEU A 634 21.87 -35.66 14.07
N ALA A 635 20.53 -35.66 14.17
CA ALA A 635 19.72 -36.87 14.06
C ALA A 635 19.87 -37.51 12.67
N ALA A 636 19.82 -36.72 11.58
CA ALA A 636 20.02 -37.22 10.24
C ALA A 636 21.42 -37.85 10.05
N ILE A 637 22.48 -37.18 10.51
CA ILE A 637 23.85 -37.71 10.49
C ILE A 637 23.93 -39.03 11.28
N ALA A 638 23.35 -39.09 12.48
CA ALA A 638 23.34 -40.29 13.30
C ALA A 638 22.59 -41.45 12.62
N ILE A 639 21.42 -41.17 12.02
CA ILE A 639 20.64 -42.15 11.25
C ILE A 639 21.43 -42.63 10.03
N THR A 640 22.09 -41.73 9.29
CA THR A 640 22.91 -42.10 8.14
C THR A 640 24.08 -43.00 8.55
N VAL A 641 24.80 -42.67 9.63
CA VAL A 641 25.89 -43.50 10.17
C VAL A 641 25.37 -44.86 10.61
N LEU A 642 24.21 -44.91 11.28
CA LEU A 642 23.57 -46.15 11.69
C LEU A 642 23.18 -47.03 10.49
N LEU A 643 22.51 -46.46 9.49
CA LEU A 643 22.10 -47.16 8.27
C LEU A 643 23.30 -47.63 7.46
N PHE A 644 24.37 -46.84 7.40
CA PHE A 644 25.61 -47.22 6.74
C PHE A 644 26.31 -48.38 7.47
N GLY A 645 26.38 -48.34 8.81
CA GLY A 645 26.93 -49.42 9.62
C GLY A 645 26.13 -50.72 9.48
N ILE A 646 24.79 -50.61 9.50
CA ILE A 646 23.88 -51.74 9.23
C ILE A 646 24.11 -52.27 7.81
N GLY A 647 24.20 -51.39 6.81
CA GLY A 647 24.47 -51.75 5.42
C GLY A 647 25.78 -52.51 5.25
N MET A 648 26.87 -52.05 5.88
CA MET A 648 28.16 -52.75 5.85
C MET A 648 28.12 -54.11 6.56
N MET A 649 27.35 -54.27 7.65
CA MET A 649 27.24 -55.57 8.32
C MET A 649 26.34 -56.56 7.58
N ILE A 650 25.38 -56.09 6.77
CA ILE A 650 24.50 -56.93 5.93
C ILE A 650 25.16 -57.29 4.61
N ALA A 651 26.03 -56.41 4.09
CA ALA A 651 26.72 -56.60 2.82
C ALA A 651 27.50 -57.92 2.84
N ARG A 652 26.93 -58.96 2.22
CA ARG A 652 27.64 -60.20 1.96
C ARG A 652 28.74 -59.89 0.95
N PRO A 653 29.96 -60.44 1.10
CA PRO A 653 30.99 -60.30 0.07
C PRO A 653 30.43 -60.89 -1.23
N GLU A 654 30.17 -60.03 -2.20
CA GLU A 654 29.62 -60.44 -3.49
C GLU A 654 30.65 -61.29 -4.22
N THR A 655 30.41 -62.60 -4.32
CA THR A 655 30.90 -63.38 -5.44
C THR A 655 30.07 -62.98 -6.65
N VAL A 656 30.65 -62.12 -7.51
CA VAL A 656 30.00 -61.63 -8.73
C VAL A 656 29.67 -62.83 -9.63
N SER A 657 28.42 -63.26 -9.56
CA SER A 657 27.84 -64.29 -10.41
C SER A 657 26.88 -63.57 -11.35
N TYR A 658 27.33 -63.37 -12.60
CA TYR A 658 26.48 -62.78 -13.63
C TYR A 658 25.41 -63.81 -14.00
N SER A 659 24.25 -63.68 -13.37
CA SER A 659 22.99 -64.16 -13.93
C SER A 659 22.31 -62.93 -14.52
N VAL A 660 22.13 -62.93 -15.84
CA VAL A 660 21.23 -61.97 -16.49
C VAL A 660 19.83 -62.49 -16.22
N ASP A 661 19.33 -62.18 -15.02
CA ASP A 661 17.92 -62.29 -14.71
C ASP A 661 17.28 -61.04 -15.30
N VAL A 662 16.79 -61.15 -16.54
CA VAL A 662 15.92 -60.13 -17.11
C VAL A 662 14.59 -60.34 -16.39
N PRO A 663 14.14 -59.42 -15.53
CA PRO A 663 12.78 -59.51 -15.04
C PRO A 663 11.88 -59.47 -16.27
N ASP A 664 10.93 -60.41 -16.37
CA ASP A 664 9.76 -60.25 -17.24
C ASP A 664 8.98 -59.06 -16.68
N PHE A 665 9.44 -57.85 -17.00
CA PHE A 665 8.52 -56.75 -17.15
C PHE A 665 7.47 -57.27 -18.12
N PRO A 666 6.16 -57.17 -17.82
CA PRO A 666 5.21 -57.27 -18.92
C PRO A 666 5.78 -56.33 -19.96
N PRO A 667 6.02 -56.77 -21.21
CA PRO A 667 6.52 -55.83 -22.19
C PRO A 667 5.54 -54.68 -22.09
N LEU A 668 6.04 -53.51 -21.65
CA LEU A 668 5.47 -52.26 -22.09
C LEU A 668 5.72 -52.41 -23.58
N GLN A 669 4.77 -53.06 -24.26
CA GLN A 669 4.70 -53.06 -25.68
C GLN A 669 4.50 -51.57 -25.92
N ALA A 670 5.62 -50.86 -26.06
CA ALA A 670 5.68 -49.60 -26.74
C ALA A 670 5.28 -49.98 -28.15
N ILE A 671 3.96 -50.11 -28.34
CA ILE A 671 3.38 -50.28 -29.64
C ILE A 671 3.70 -48.95 -30.28
N ALA A 672 4.67 -48.94 -31.20
CA ALA A 672 4.89 -47.79 -32.04
C ALA A 672 3.58 -47.58 -32.80
N ILE A 673 2.82 -46.58 -32.39
CA ILE A 673 1.58 -46.20 -33.07
C ILE A 673 2.02 -45.26 -34.21
N PRO A 674 1.98 -45.70 -35.49
CA PRO A 674 2.32 -44.82 -36.58
C PRO A 674 1.22 -43.76 -36.73
N VAL A 675 1.53 -42.52 -36.36
CA VAL A 675 0.66 -41.37 -36.60
C VAL A 675 1.19 -40.65 -37.83
N LYS A 676 0.36 -40.48 -38.85
CA LYS A 676 0.74 -39.71 -40.04
C LYS A 676 0.90 -38.25 -39.65
N ARG A 677 1.88 -37.57 -40.25
CA ARG A 677 2.13 -36.14 -40.04
C ARG A 677 0.87 -35.31 -40.30
N GLU A 678 0.15 -35.60 -41.37
CA GLU A 678 -1.07 -34.88 -41.76
C GLU A 678 -2.13 -34.98 -40.65
N THR A 679 -2.23 -36.13 -39.97
CA THR A 679 -3.14 -36.32 -38.83
C THR A 679 -2.78 -35.43 -37.64
N VAL A 680 -1.49 -35.18 -37.40
CA VAL A 680 -1.04 -34.27 -36.33
C VAL A 680 -1.30 -32.82 -36.73
N LEU A 681 -1.09 -32.43 -38.00
CA LEU A 681 -1.38 -31.08 -38.48
C LEU A 681 -2.89 -30.79 -38.47
N ASP A 682 -3.72 -31.75 -38.89
CA ASP A 682 -5.18 -31.67 -38.85
C ASP A 682 -5.71 -31.61 -37.41
N LEU A 683 -4.93 -32.10 -36.43
CA LEU A 683 -5.28 -32.01 -35.02
C LEU A 683 -5.39 -30.56 -34.55
N PHE A 684 -4.48 -29.69 -35.01
CA PHE A 684 -4.51 -28.26 -34.65
C PHE A 684 -5.82 -27.61 -35.11
N GLU A 685 -6.27 -27.93 -36.32
CA GLU A 685 -7.53 -27.43 -36.88
C GLU A 685 -8.75 -28.05 -36.19
N SER A 686 -8.68 -29.33 -35.84
CA SER A 686 -9.74 -30.03 -35.11
C SER A 686 -9.94 -29.43 -33.71
N VAL A 687 -8.86 -29.25 -32.95
CA VAL A 687 -8.90 -28.66 -31.61
C VAL A 687 -9.37 -27.21 -31.66
N ASN A 688 -8.86 -26.39 -32.60
CA ASN A 688 -9.36 -25.03 -32.79
C ASN A 688 -10.86 -25.00 -33.09
N ARG A 689 -11.34 -25.88 -33.98
CA ARG A 689 -12.77 -25.99 -34.31
C ARG A 689 -13.63 -26.38 -33.11
N ASP A 690 -13.18 -27.35 -32.32
CA ASP A 690 -13.87 -27.81 -31.12
C ASP A 690 -13.99 -26.70 -30.06
N LEU A 691 -12.93 -25.89 -29.92
CA LEU A 691 -12.88 -24.76 -29.00
C LEU A 691 -13.50 -23.48 -29.59
N ARG A 692 -13.97 -23.54 -30.85
CA ARG A 692 -14.47 -22.40 -31.64
C ARG A 692 -13.45 -21.27 -31.75
N TRP A 693 -12.19 -21.62 -31.83
CA TRP A 693 -11.06 -20.72 -32.05
C TRP A 693 -10.70 -20.72 -33.53
N GLN A 694 -10.16 -19.59 -33.99
CA GLN A 694 -9.71 -19.43 -35.37
C GLN A 694 -8.20 -19.23 -35.33
N GLN A 695 -7.47 -20.18 -35.90
CA GLN A 695 -6.01 -20.08 -36.12
C GLN A 695 -5.25 -19.67 -34.84
N THR A 696 -5.65 -20.22 -33.69
CA THR A 696 -5.10 -19.87 -32.39
C THR A 696 -4.07 -20.92 -31.96
N PRO A 697 -2.84 -20.52 -31.56
CA PRO A 697 -1.84 -21.42 -31.01
C PRO A 697 -2.35 -22.19 -29.80
N LEU A 698 -1.93 -23.44 -29.69
CA LEU A 698 -2.43 -24.41 -28.72
C LEU A 698 -1.33 -24.78 -27.74
N SER A 699 -1.71 -24.98 -26.48
CA SER A 699 -0.80 -25.51 -25.46
C SER A 699 -0.63 -27.03 -25.61
N ILE A 700 0.37 -27.59 -24.93
CA ILE A 700 0.59 -29.06 -24.90
C ILE A 700 -0.64 -29.78 -24.34
N SER A 701 -1.31 -29.20 -23.34
CA SER A 701 -2.51 -29.80 -22.74
C SER A 701 -3.70 -29.82 -23.71
N ASP A 702 -3.88 -28.75 -24.51
CA ASP A 702 -4.90 -28.69 -25.57
C ASP A 702 -4.66 -29.78 -26.62
N LEU A 703 -3.42 -29.91 -27.09
CA LEU A 703 -3.02 -30.90 -28.09
C LEU A 703 -3.16 -32.32 -27.55
N LYS A 704 -2.78 -32.57 -26.30
CA LYS A 704 -2.97 -33.86 -25.62
C LYS A 704 -4.45 -34.25 -25.53
N SER A 705 -5.34 -33.29 -25.33
CA SER A 705 -6.79 -33.51 -25.38
C SER A 705 -7.26 -33.89 -26.79
N GLY A 706 -6.67 -33.28 -27.82
CA GLY A 706 -6.87 -33.65 -29.21
C GLY A 706 -6.42 -35.08 -29.52
N PHE A 707 -5.22 -35.47 -29.08
CA PHE A 707 -4.68 -36.82 -29.31
C PHE A 707 -5.58 -37.93 -28.76
N LYS A 708 -6.28 -37.69 -27.64
CA LYS A 708 -7.28 -38.62 -27.10
C LYS A 708 -8.44 -38.90 -28.05
N LYS A 709 -8.71 -38.03 -29.02
CA LYS A 709 -9.78 -38.21 -30.02
C LYS A 709 -9.32 -39.07 -31.22
N ILE A 710 -8.01 -39.23 -31.40
CA ILE A 710 -7.47 -40.10 -32.45
C ILE A 710 -7.61 -41.55 -31.98
N LEU A 711 -8.38 -42.35 -32.71
CA LEU A 711 -8.58 -43.76 -32.41
C LEU A 711 -7.58 -44.62 -33.19
N PHE A 712 -6.74 -45.38 -32.48
CA PHE A 712 -5.92 -46.42 -33.06
C PHE A 712 -6.47 -47.78 -32.64
N ARG A 713 -6.93 -48.59 -33.62
CA ARG A 713 -7.61 -49.88 -33.36
C ARG A 713 -8.80 -49.76 -32.40
N GLY A 714 -9.57 -48.68 -32.53
CA GLY A 714 -10.76 -48.41 -31.71
C GLY A 714 -10.47 -47.92 -30.28
N ARG A 715 -9.21 -47.65 -29.92
CA ARG A 715 -8.84 -47.09 -28.61
C ARG A 715 -8.25 -45.68 -28.76
N PRO A 716 -8.55 -44.74 -27.83
CA PRO A 716 -7.98 -43.41 -27.85
C PRO A 716 -6.48 -43.46 -27.56
N ILE A 717 -5.70 -42.63 -28.24
CA ILE A 717 -4.25 -42.51 -28.00
C ILE A 717 -4.02 -41.63 -26.78
N ALA A 718 -3.37 -42.17 -25.75
CA ALA A 718 -2.86 -41.39 -24.63
C ALA A 718 -1.37 -41.10 -24.86
N ILE A 719 -1.02 -39.83 -25.02
CA ILE A 719 0.37 -39.37 -25.21
C ILE A 719 0.86 -38.67 -23.94
N GLY A 720 2.11 -38.93 -23.55
CA GLY A 720 2.81 -38.20 -22.48
C GLY A 720 3.45 -36.91 -23.02
N ASP A 721 3.75 -35.97 -22.12
CA ASP A 721 4.18 -34.62 -22.52
C ASP A 721 5.51 -34.65 -23.30
N TYR A 722 6.49 -35.43 -22.81
CA TYR A 722 7.77 -35.65 -23.50
C TYR A 722 7.63 -36.16 -24.95
N ASN A 723 6.74 -37.12 -25.18
CA ASN A 723 6.54 -37.68 -26.53
C ASN A 723 5.84 -36.69 -27.45
N LEU A 724 4.93 -35.88 -26.91
CA LEU A 724 4.23 -34.84 -27.66
C LEU A 724 5.19 -33.71 -28.04
N GLU A 725 6.00 -33.23 -27.10
CA GLU A 725 7.07 -32.26 -27.35
C GLU A 725 8.03 -32.77 -28.43
N THR A 726 8.47 -34.02 -28.35
CA THR A 726 9.36 -34.62 -29.36
C THR A 726 8.72 -34.63 -30.76
N ILE A 727 7.40 -34.87 -30.87
CA ILE A 727 6.69 -34.81 -32.16
C ILE A 727 6.62 -33.36 -32.67
N LEU A 728 6.29 -32.42 -31.79
CA LEU A 728 6.16 -31.00 -32.13
C LEU A 728 7.49 -30.37 -32.51
N ASP A 729 8.58 -30.73 -31.83
CA ASP A 729 9.94 -30.30 -32.15
C ASP A 729 10.36 -30.76 -33.54
N LYS A 730 10.06 -32.01 -33.90
CA LYS A 730 10.29 -32.51 -35.27
C LYS A 730 9.49 -31.73 -36.30
N LEU A 731 8.21 -31.45 -36.04
CA LEU A 731 7.37 -30.65 -36.95
C LEU A 731 7.84 -29.19 -37.05
N ARG A 732 8.47 -28.67 -35.99
CA ARG A 732 9.09 -27.34 -35.97
C ARG A 732 10.38 -27.31 -36.77
N GLU A 733 11.25 -28.30 -36.59
CA GLU A 733 12.48 -28.47 -37.38
C GLU A 733 12.17 -28.60 -38.88
N GLU A 734 11.08 -29.28 -39.23
CA GLU A 734 10.58 -29.40 -40.61
C GLU A 734 9.84 -28.14 -41.11
N GLY A 735 9.59 -27.14 -40.26
CA GLY A 735 8.97 -25.85 -40.63
C GLY A 735 7.44 -25.88 -40.78
N TYR A 736 6.75 -26.93 -40.31
CA TYR A 736 5.28 -27.01 -40.35
C TYR A 736 4.62 -26.33 -39.15
N VAL A 737 5.29 -26.33 -38.00
CA VAL A 737 4.83 -25.77 -36.74
C VAL A 737 5.85 -24.73 -36.27
N ASP A 738 5.41 -23.72 -35.55
CA ASP A 738 6.28 -22.81 -34.80
C ASP A 738 5.85 -22.75 -33.34
N GLN A 739 6.74 -22.32 -32.46
CA GLN A 739 6.49 -22.23 -31.03
C GLN A 739 6.80 -20.82 -30.51
N ALA A 740 5.87 -20.27 -29.72
CA ALA A 740 6.09 -19.03 -28.99
C ALA A 740 5.35 -19.09 -27.65
N MET A 741 6.00 -18.65 -26.56
CA MET A 741 5.42 -18.59 -25.20
C MET A 741 4.77 -19.91 -24.76
N GLU A 742 5.42 -21.05 -25.04
CA GLU A 742 4.90 -22.41 -24.75
C GLU A 742 3.66 -22.84 -25.56
N TYR A 743 3.19 -22.01 -26.50
CA TYR A 743 2.14 -22.37 -27.45
C TYR A 743 2.73 -22.79 -28.78
N TYR A 744 2.07 -23.75 -29.44
CA TYR A 744 2.42 -24.26 -30.75
C TYR A 744 1.37 -23.83 -31.77
N GLY A 745 1.79 -23.37 -32.94
CA GLY A 745 0.88 -22.97 -34.02
C GLY A 745 1.36 -23.47 -35.38
N LEU A 746 0.44 -23.65 -36.32
CA LEU A 746 0.82 -24.04 -37.68
C LEU A 746 1.48 -22.87 -38.40
N LYS A 747 2.67 -23.06 -38.98
CA LYS A 747 3.42 -21.99 -39.66
C LYS A 747 2.64 -21.36 -40.82
N ARG A 748 1.73 -22.12 -41.45
CA ARG A 748 0.84 -21.60 -42.51
C ARG A 748 -0.08 -20.47 -42.03
N TRP A 749 -0.45 -20.45 -40.75
CA TRP A 749 -1.33 -19.41 -40.19
C TRP A 749 -0.70 -18.03 -40.25
N GLU A 750 0.63 -17.91 -40.28
CA GLU A 750 1.28 -16.61 -40.45
C GLU A 750 0.96 -15.98 -41.81
N ARG A 751 0.89 -16.82 -42.86
CA ARG A 751 0.53 -16.37 -44.21
C ARG A 751 -0.96 -16.05 -44.31
N GLU A 752 -1.81 -16.84 -43.65
CA GLU A 752 -3.26 -16.67 -43.68
C GLU A 752 -3.72 -15.45 -42.88
N THR A 753 -3.14 -15.22 -41.71
CA THR A 753 -3.52 -14.12 -40.79
C THR A 753 -2.70 -12.84 -40.99
N ARG A 754 -1.55 -12.94 -41.69
CA ARG A 754 -0.51 -11.89 -41.76
C ARG A 754 0.02 -11.48 -40.38
N LYS A 755 -0.08 -12.37 -39.39
CA LYS A 755 0.43 -12.18 -38.02
C LYS A 755 1.45 -13.26 -37.71
N SER A 756 2.51 -12.92 -36.98
CA SER A 756 3.49 -13.91 -36.55
C SER A 756 2.86 -14.93 -35.57
N ILE A 757 3.41 -16.15 -35.47
CA ILE A 757 2.96 -17.10 -34.43
C ILE A 757 3.15 -16.49 -33.02
N HIS A 758 4.17 -15.65 -32.84
CA HIS A 758 4.37 -14.88 -31.61
C HIS A 758 3.20 -13.94 -31.27
N SER A 759 2.74 -13.16 -32.25
CA SER A 759 1.54 -12.29 -32.12
C SER A 759 0.30 -13.08 -31.70
N LEU A 760 0.10 -14.23 -32.34
CA LEU A 760 -1.04 -15.10 -32.10
C LEU A 760 -0.95 -15.77 -30.72
N ALA A 761 0.25 -16.14 -30.27
CA ALA A 761 0.51 -16.66 -28.94
C ALA A 761 0.27 -15.61 -27.85
N MET A 762 0.70 -14.36 -28.07
CA MET A 762 0.41 -13.24 -27.17
C MET A 762 -1.10 -12.98 -27.06
N THR A 763 -1.79 -13.00 -28.20
CA THR A 763 -3.25 -12.88 -28.26
C THR A 763 -3.93 -13.98 -27.46
N ARG A 764 -3.43 -15.23 -27.57
CA ARG A 764 -3.91 -16.37 -26.79
C ARG A 764 -3.69 -16.17 -25.29
N ALA A 765 -2.48 -15.78 -24.87
CA ALA A 765 -2.14 -15.55 -23.47
C ALA A 765 -2.98 -14.43 -22.83
N LEU A 766 -3.19 -13.33 -23.56
CA LEU A 766 -4.05 -12.24 -23.14
C LEU A 766 -5.51 -12.69 -23.00
N ARG A 767 -6.01 -13.43 -23.99
CA ARG A 767 -7.37 -13.99 -23.95
C ARG A 767 -7.56 -14.90 -22.74
N ASP A 768 -6.60 -15.79 -22.45
CA ASP A 768 -6.69 -16.68 -21.30
C ASP A 768 -6.72 -15.90 -19.98
N THR A 769 -5.90 -14.84 -19.89
CA THR A 769 -5.93 -13.92 -18.74
C THR A 769 -7.32 -13.28 -18.61
N PHE A 770 -7.87 -12.72 -19.69
CA PHE A 770 -9.19 -12.07 -19.64
C PHE A 770 -10.34 -13.03 -19.35
N VAL A 771 -10.30 -14.25 -19.90
CA VAL A 771 -11.33 -15.27 -19.65
C VAL A 771 -11.26 -15.76 -18.20
N THR A 772 -10.05 -16.00 -17.68
CA THR A 772 -9.85 -16.45 -16.29
C THR A 772 -10.34 -15.40 -15.29
N GLU A 773 -10.08 -14.13 -15.56
CA GLU A 773 -10.45 -13.00 -14.70
C GLU A 773 -11.86 -12.45 -14.97
N GLY A 774 -12.60 -13.02 -15.93
CA GLY A 774 -13.96 -12.58 -16.27
C GLY A 774 -14.03 -11.17 -16.89
N ILE A 775 -12.97 -10.71 -17.55
CA ILE A 775 -12.89 -9.38 -18.15
C ILE A 775 -13.50 -9.38 -19.56
N PRO A 776 -14.52 -8.56 -19.85
CA PRO A 776 -15.06 -8.44 -21.20
C PRO A 776 -14.08 -7.71 -22.13
N PHE A 777 -13.81 -8.31 -23.29
CA PHE A 777 -12.89 -7.77 -24.30
C PHE A 777 -13.48 -7.85 -25.72
N LEU A 778 -13.12 -6.87 -26.57
CA LEU A 778 -13.45 -6.92 -27.99
C LEU A 778 -12.60 -7.98 -28.71
N PRO A 779 -13.14 -8.67 -29.74
CA PRO A 779 -12.36 -9.56 -30.58
C PRO A 779 -11.07 -8.91 -31.09
N PHE A 780 -9.95 -9.64 -30.98
CA PHE A 780 -8.64 -9.13 -31.34
C PHE A 780 -8.56 -8.79 -32.84
N GLY A 781 -8.00 -7.63 -33.16
CA GLY A 781 -7.84 -7.14 -34.54
C GLY A 781 -9.12 -6.60 -35.20
N GLN A 782 -10.23 -6.49 -34.47
CA GLN A 782 -11.45 -5.85 -34.99
C GLN A 782 -11.26 -4.32 -35.15
N ARG A 783 -10.32 -3.74 -34.41
CA ARG A 783 -10.00 -2.31 -34.45
C ARG A 783 -8.63 -2.08 -35.08
N GLY A 784 -8.48 -0.95 -35.77
CA GLY A 784 -7.20 -0.54 -36.36
C GLY A 784 -6.27 0.21 -35.38
N ASP A 785 -6.86 0.84 -34.35
CA ASP A 785 -6.18 1.72 -33.39
C ASP A 785 -5.68 1.01 -32.13
N SER A 786 -5.98 -0.29 -31.94
CA SER A 786 -5.49 -1.13 -30.84
C SER A 786 -5.69 -2.61 -31.21
N ASP A 787 -4.97 -3.52 -30.54
CA ASP A 787 -5.12 -4.94 -30.81
C ASP A 787 -6.39 -5.52 -30.15
N THR A 788 -6.77 -5.02 -28.97
CA THR A 788 -8.10 -5.22 -28.36
C THR A 788 -8.43 -4.08 -27.40
N VAL A 789 -9.71 -3.97 -27.04
CA VAL A 789 -10.20 -3.04 -26.01
C VAL A 789 -10.94 -3.85 -24.96
N ILE A 790 -10.60 -3.60 -23.70
CA ILE A 790 -11.26 -4.22 -22.55
C ILE A 790 -12.03 -3.17 -21.76
N SER A 791 -13.07 -3.60 -21.06
CA SER A 791 -13.78 -2.76 -20.09
C SER A 791 -13.41 -3.22 -18.69
N TYR A 792 -12.62 -2.41 -17.98
CA TYR A 792 -12.10 -2.76 -16.67
C TYR A 792 -12.24 -1.58 -15.70
N GLY A 793 -12.85 -1.82 -14.53
CA GLY A 793 -13.06 -0.77 -13.52
C GLY A 793 -13.95 0.39 -13.95
N GLY A 794 -14.80 0.21 -14.97
CA GLY A 794 -15.67 1.26 -15.54
C GLY A 794 -15.01 2.08 -16.66
N GLU A 795 -13.75 1.80 -17.00
CA GLU A 795 -12.99 2.50 -18.05
C GLU A 795 -12.71 1.59 -19.24
N LYS A 796 -12.56 2.19 -20.43
CA LYS A 796 -12.07 1.50 -21.63
C LYS A 796 -10.54 1.52 -21.62
N VAL A 797 -9.95 0.33 -21.64
CA VAL A 797 -8.50 0.15 -21.69
C VAL A 797 -8.10 -0.44 -23.04
N TYR A 798 -7.21 0.26 -23.75
CA TYR A 798 -6.73 -0.10 -25.07
C TYR A 798 -5.46 -0.93 -24.93
N ILE A 799 -5.50 -2.19 -25.38
CA ILE A 799 -4.38 -3.12 -25.28
C ILE A 799 -3.64 -3.16 -26.60
N HIS A 800 -2.32 -3.03 -26.51
CA HIS A 800 -1.40 -3.05 -27.64
C HIS A 800 -0.34 -4.13 -27.41
N ILE A 801 -0.15 -5.02 -28.37
CA ILE A 801 0.86 -6.07 -28.33
C ILE A 801 2.13 -5.52 -28.97
N TYR A 802 3.23 -5.49 -28.22
CA TYR A 802 4.50 -5.00 -28.74
C TYR A 802 5.18 -6.05 -29.65
N GLU A 803 5.20 -5.77 -30.95
CA GLU A 803 6.03 -6.49 -31.95
C GLU A 803 7.05 -5.58 -32.63
N THR A 804 6.67 -4.34 -32.93
CA THR A 804 7.51 -3.34 -33.60
C THR A 804 7.22 -1.96 -33.05
N ASP A 805 8.10 -1.00 -33.30
CA ASP A 805 7.94 0.38 -32.82
C ASP A 805 6.71 1.10 -33.42
N THR A 806 6.08 0.54 -34.46
CA THR A 806 4.80 1.06 -34.99
C THR A 806 3.66 1.00 -33.96
N VAL A 807 3.76 0.08 -33.00
CA VAL A 807 2.81 -0.07 -31.89
C VAL A 807 2.79 1.16 -31.00
N ILE A 808 3.91 1.86 -30.87
CA ILE A 808 4.07 3.05 -30.03
C ILE A 808 3.23 4.19 -30.55
N LYS A 809 3.22 4.39 -31.88
CA LYS A 809 2.36 5.38 -32.52
C LYS A 809 0.88 5.11 -32.24
N ARG A 810 0.42 3.85 -32.41
CA ARG A 810 -0.96 3.46 -32.10
C ARG A 810 -1.30 3.63 -30.61
N ALA A 811 -0.35 3.35 -29.72
CA ALA A 811 -0.51 3.54 -28.28
C ALA A 811 -0.67 5.02 -27.91
N ILE A 812 0.10 5.92 -28.53
CA ILE A 812 -0.03 7.38 -28.37
C ILE A 812 -1.39 7.88 -28.87
N GLU A 813 -1.82 7.44 -30.05
CA GLU A 813 -3.11 7.84 -30.64
C GLU A 813 -4.28 7.42 -29.75
N SER A 814 -4.29 6.17 -29.28
CA SER A 814 -5.33 5.64 -28.38
C SER A 814 -5.30 6.24 -26.97
N ALA A 815 -4.13 6.69 -26.48
CA ALA A 815 -3.99 7.35 -25.18
C ALA A 815 -4.75 8.68 -25.07
N SER A 816 -5.16 9.26 -26.21
CA SER A 816 -6.04 10.44 -26.24
C SER A 816 -7.51 10.11 -25.92
N VAL A 817 -7.93 8.86 -26.13
CA VAL A 817 -9.32 8.40 -25.97
C VAL A 817 -9.53 7.66 -24.65
N GLY A 818 -8.51 6.93 -24.16
CA GLY A 818 -8.57 6.23 -22.88
C GLY A 818 -7.20 5.73 -22.45
N ARG A 819 -7.17 4.87 -21.43
CA ARG A 819 -5.92 4.31 -20.92
C ARG A 819 -5.36 3.27 -21.90
N SER A 820 -4.11 3.41 -22.30
CA SER A 820 -3.44 2.45 -23.18
C SER A 820 -2.43 1.61 -22.42
N ILE A 821 -2.40 0.31 -22.68
CA ILE A 821 -1.41 -0.62 -22.11
C ILE A 821 -0.67 -1.30 -23.26
N VAL A 822 0.65 -1.12 -23.27
CA VAL A 822 1.55 -1.86 -24.18
C VAL A 822 2.04 -3.10 -23.44
N VAL A 823 1.71 -4.26 -23.98
CA VAL A 823 2.02 -5.56 -23.41
C VAL A 823 3.22 -6.16 -24.12
N PHE A 824 4.20 -6.58 -23.32
CA PHE A 824 5.42 -7.24 -23.75
C PHE A 824 5.36 -8.72 -23.39
N GLU A 825 6.13 -9.54 -24.11
CA GLU A 825 6.22 -10.98 -23.83
C GLU A 825 6.77 -11.26 -22.43
N ASN A 826 7.89 -10.61 -22.10
CA ASN A 826 8.59 -10.81 -20.86
C ASN A 826 9.26 -9.50 -20.40
N GLU A 827 9.76 -9.53 -19.17
CA GLU A 827 10.36 -8.36 -18.54
C GLU A 827 11.68 -7.94 -19.21
N ILE A 828 12.39 -8.86 -19.88
CA ILE A 828 13.66 -8.59 -20.56
C ILE A 828 13.40 -7.69 -21.78
N ILE A 829 12.46 -8.06 -22.65
CA ILE A 829 12.11 -7.27 -23.84
C ILE A 829 11.54 -5.91 -23.44
N MET A 830 10.71 -5.86 -22.40
CA MET A 830 10.20 -4.60 -21.87
C MET A 830 11.33 -3.68 -21.39
N ARG A 831 12.30 -4.19 -20.63
CA ARG A 831 13.43 -3.40 -20.13
C ARG A 831 14.35 -2.93 -21.25
N ASP A 832 14.60 -3.79 -22.24
CA ASP A 832 15.37 -3.42 -23.43
C ASP A 832 14.69 -2.28 -24.21
N TYR A 833 13.37 -2.38 -24.40
CA TYR A 833 12.59 -1.30 -24.99
C TYR A 833 12.67 0.00 -24.16
N LEU A 834 12.47 -0.08 -22.84
CA LEU A 834 12.57 1.09 -21.95
C LEU A 834 13.99 1.71 -21.94
N GLY A 835 15.04 0.93 -22.17
CA GLY A 835 16.38 1.46 -22.38
C GLY A 835 16.52 2.25 -23.69
N ARG A 836 15.79 1.86 -24.74
CA ARG A 836 15.81 2.49 -26.06
C ARG A 836 14.95 3.76 -26.16
N ILE A 837 13.91 3.91 -25.34
CA ILE A 837 13.04 5.11 -25.37
C ILE A 837 13.73 6.40 -24.87
N HIS A 838 14.95 6.32 -24.36
CA HIS A 838 15.74 7.49 -23.94
C HIS A 838 16.30 8.33 -25.10
N SER A 839 16.03 7.97 -26.36
CA SER A 839 16.47 8.75 -27.51
C SER A 839 15.64 10.04 -27.70
N SER A 840 16.25 11.06 -28.32
CA SER A 840 15.65 12.39 -28.53
C SER A 840 14.60 12.46 -29.64
N ALA A 841 14.07 11.32 -30.11
CA ALA A 841 13.01 11.31 -31.12
C ALA A 841 11.70 11.84 -30.52
N GLU A 842 11.01 12.73 -31.24
CA GLU A 842 9.77 13.39 -30.77
C GLU A 842 8.73 12.40 -30.26
N MET A 843 8.51 11.28 -30.98
CA MET A 843 7.57 10.23 -30.56
C MET A 843 7.96 9.58 -29.22
N ASN A 844 9.26 9.41 -28.93
CA ASN A 844 9.72 8.83 -27.68
C ASN A 844 9.54 9.79 -26.51
N VAL A 845 9.72 11.09 -26.74
CA VAL A 845 9.43 12.14 -25.75
C VAL A 845 7.94 12.15 -25.42
N VAL A 846 7.05 12.13 -26.42
CA VAL A 846 5.60 12.09 -26.22
C VAL A 846 5.18 10.81 -25.50
N PHE A 847 5.72 9.65 -25.92
CA PHE A 847 5.45 8.38 -25.25
C PHE A 847 5.87 8.41 -23.78
N LYS A 848 7.05 8.96 -23.48
CA LYS A 848 7.55 9.10 -22.11
C LYS A 848 6.66 10.01 -21.26
N LEU A 849 6.23 11.16 -21.79
CA LEU A 849 5.28 12.05 -21.10
C LEU A 849 3.95 11.35 -20.82
N LEU A 850 3.46 10.53 -21.75
CA LEU A 850 2.24 9.74 -21.57
C LEU A 850 2.42 8.56 -20.61
N LEU A 851 3.62 8.00 -20.53
CA LEU A 851 4.01 6.97 -19.56
C LEU A 851 4.11 7.55 -18.13
N ASP A 852 4.74 8.72 -17.98
CA ASP A 852 4.90 9.43 -16.70
C ASP A 852 3.54 9.94 -16.18
N SER A 853 2.70 10.45 -17.08
CA SER A 853 1.29 10.78 -16.79
C SER A 853 0.37 9.55 -16.77
N GLY A 854 0.92 8.32 -16.82
CA GLY A 854 0.24 7.02 -16.75
C GLY A 854 -0.98 6.80 -17.65
N LYS A 855 -1.20 7.65 -18.66
CA LYS A 855 -2.15 7.42 -19.76
C LYS A 855 -1.72 6.22 -20.60
N ILE A 856 -0.41 6.03 -20.73
CA ILE A 856 0.18 4.80 -21.23
C ILE A 856 0.78 4.03 -20.05
N SER A 857 0.60 2.72 -20.01
CA SER A 857 1.34 1.82 -19.13
C SER A 857 2.05 0.76 -19.98
N VAL A 858 3.19 0.29 -19.51
CA VAL A 858 3.91 -0.86 -20.10
C VAL A 858 3.93 -2.01 -19.10
N THR A 859 3.78 -3.24 -19.56
CA THR A 859 3.83 -4.42 -18.69
C THR A 859 4.21 -5.68 -19.45
N PRO A 860 4.94 -6.63 -18.84
CA PRO A 860 4.93 -7.99 -19.38
C PRO A 860 3.54 -8.60 -19.20
N VAL A 861 3.16 -9.53 -20.09
CA VAL A 861 1.86 -10.22 -20.08
C VAL A 861 1.56 -10.87 -18.73
N ALA A 862 2.56 -11.48 -18.09
CA ALA A 862 2.42 -12.15 -16.79
C ALA A 862 2.06 -11.19 -15.63
N LYS A 863 2.34 -9.88 -15.77
CA LYS A 863 2.03 -8.85 -14.75
C LYS A 863 0.91 -7.92 -15.18
N LEU A 864 0.15 -8.28 -16.23
CA LEU A 864 -0.92 -7.43 -16.75
C LEU A 864 -1.95 -7.07 -15.68
N MET A 865 -2.33 -8.04 -14.84
CA MET A 865 -3.30 -7.82 -13.77
C MET A 865 -2.80 -6.86 -12.70
N ASP A 866 -1.50 -6.86 -12.38
CA ASP A 866 -0.92 -5.88 -11.45
C ASP A 866 -1.08 -4.46 -11.98
N VAL A 867 -0.88 -4.26 -13.28
CA VAL A 867 -1.01 -2.95 -13.92
C VAL A 867 -2.48 -2.53 -14.06
N LEU A 868 -3.39 -3.46 -14.34
CA LEU A 868 -4.83 -3.19 -14.35
C LEU A 868 -5.36 -2.84 -12.95
N ASN A 869 -4.91 -3.56 -11.91
CA ASN A 869 -5.30 -3.35 -10.51
C ASN A 869 -4.72 -2.08 -9.89
N ARG A 870 -3.57 -1.60 -10.37
CA ARG A 870 -3.00 -0.30 -9.96
C ARG A 870 -3.92 0.83 -10.40
N ARG A 871 -4.92 1.15 -9.58
CA ARG A 871 -5.61 2.44 -9.59
C ARG A 871 -4.59 3.51 -9.20
N LYS A 872 -3.92 4.11 -10.18
CA LYS A 872 -3.14 5.31 -9.90
C LYS A 872 -4.09 6.50 -9.79
N LEU A 873 -4.26 6.95 -8.54
CA LEU A 873 -4.64 8.31 -8.17
C LEU A 873 -3.70 9.29 -8.87
N PHE A 874 -4.17 9.99 -9.90
CA PHE A 874 -3.49 11.19 -10.38
C PHE A 874 -3.77 12.32 -9.41
N ARG A 875 -2.81 12.59 -8.53
CA ARG A 875 -2.68 13.92 -7.93
C ARG A 875 -1.92 14.78 -8.95
N TYR A 876 -2.63 15.69 -9.59
CA TYR A 876 -2.01 16.90 -10.13
C TYR A 876 -1.84 17.91 -9.01
#